data_AF-A0A817FSA8-F1
#
_entry.id   AF-A0A817FSA8-F1
#
_cell.length_a   1.000
_cell.length_b   1.000
_cell.length_c   1.000
_cell.angle_alpha   90.00
_cell.angle_beta   90.00
_cell.angle_gamma   90.00
#
_symmetry.space_group_name_H-M   'P 1'
#
loop_
_entity.id
_entity.type
_entity.pdbx_description
1 polymer ?
#
loop_
_entity_poly.entity_id
_entity_poly.type
_entity_poly.pdbx_seq_one_letter_code
_entity_poly.pdbx_strand_id
1 'polypeptide(L)'
;MGTYSTVSLETSQNELNYEQQVRIEQLAAAAPSEDISSSIAEDYQKQIDELKQKLSENNEERTLLRDRLNEVELELKEIKHKHELTLTKYKEELLSLVEERNELIEQQIISSAEHQRENEQLKKAIDQIREKSTEHEHVEIQTDEDIKALYEIIKQQSQELNILNEKNSRLISQDELDRQKKEIEERLIERENQIDNLMQEHTKLLEEIEKNASTIIPKTDNETQTVDHQHEKLFQMNNKLKRALQTIKDKIHRIVNERPDLFNGISEETNERLDHLISIIEHQATQIDLIQIEHQKADEQYQQQIGELQSSLLASQSELDMERQQHILADPSSFSATEDISPAIIEEYQTKIDRLVKSLIEKEDERILLRERLNEIELELRKVLDDQNSTFKKYELLVQERDLLVQQQKFPSIESQREIEELQDELIELKEIYIPSIDEIKSLKQTIQQQSENLTDLNEKNLILSSQLDTQNSSIIEDEHISKQELEHCQSKESDDNECNTWFDASPNIMDKDEIEQQQFHDVDIQCELISSTLSEQLTNDMNIQTEIDSDIQQRKNKIQQIILEYPNLISISNENIFENLDKIMSFINSLQNEIKEIESSFETYRNQIENERLAKMEELKSHETNHACTQTLGLSIVEEHQKKIEKLQETELVYQHEIERLIEERDQAQDLLSQWKKDETKKMNDFEASYELKIRERDEQLTQLHEQLQQLENSSSLPVNSVPSQTSFDLDSSTDSRISEYQSQIDNLLRERITLMEQIKEKTFQPLKANVDTQTIKDTDS
;
A
#
# COMPACT_ATOMS: atom_id res chain seq x y z
N MET A 1 -0.72 38.79 24.24
CA MET A 1 -1.37 39.81 25.09
C MET A 1 -1.52 39.29 26.52
N GLY A 2 -0.43 39.24 27.32
CA GLY A 2 -0.45 38.58 28.63
C GLY A 2 0.38 39.25 29.72
N THR A 3 0.73 40.54 29.58
CA THR A 3 1.63 41.24 30.53
C THR A 3 0.91 41.96 31.67
N TYR A 4 -0.42 41.86 31.78
CA TYR A 4 -1.20 42.62 32.77
C TYR A 4 -1.53 41.85 34.06
N SER A 5 -1.19 40.56 34.17
CA SER A 5 -1.61 39.72 35.32
C SER A 5 -0.58 39.63 36.45
N THR A 6 0.72 39.81 36.19
CA THR A 6 1.78 39.60 37.19
C THR A 6 1.89 40.74 38.22
N VAL A 7 1.60 41.99 37.80
CA VAL A 7 1.71 43.16 38.68
C VAL A 7 0.67 43.14 39.80
N SER A 8 -0.52 42.59 39.56
CA SER A 8 -1.60 42.56 40.56
C SER A 8 -1.30 41.60 41.72
N LEU A 9 -0.60 40.50 41.47
CA LEU A 9 -0.25 39.52 42.49
C LEU A 9 0.85 40.03 43.42
N GLU A 10 1.91 40.67 42.87
CA GLU A 10 2.97 41.24 43.71
C GLU A 10 2.48 42.33 44.66
N THR A 11 1.50 43.12 44.23
CA THR A 11 0.96 44.21 45.06
C THR A 11 0.16 43.67 46.25
N SER A 12 -0.73 42.70 46.01
CA SER A 12 -1.50 42.06 47.09
C SER A 12 -0.62 41.23 48.03
N GLN A 13 0.48 40.66 47.54
CA GLN A 13 1.42 39.89 48.37
C GLN A 13 2.21 40.79 49.33
N ASN A 14 2.65 41.96 48.86
CA ASN A 14 3.38 42.93 49.67
C ASN A 14 2.50 43.51 50.78
N GLU A 15 1.20 43.68 50.52
CA GLU A 15 0.22 44.09 51.55
C GLU A 15 0.05 43.01 52.63
N LEU A 16 -0.03 41.72 52.26
CA LEU A 16 -0.15 40.62 53.22
C LEU A 16 1.10 40.47 54.10
N ASN A 17 2.30 40.54 53.49
CA ASN A 17 3.56 40.50 54.24
C ASN A 17 3.67 41.70 55.20
N TYR A 18 3.24 42.89 54.77
CA TYR A 18 3.21 44.08 55.63
C TYR A 18 2.22 43.92 56.79
N GLU A 19 1.02 43.39 56.56
CA GLU A 19 0.06 43.10 57.62
C GLU A 19 0.60 42.08 58.64
N GLN A 20 1.28 41.02 58.19
CA GLN A 20 1.89 40.03 59.09
C GLN A 20 3.01 40.65 59.93
N GLN A 21 3.87 41.47 59.33
CA GLN A 21 4.93 42.20 60.02
C GLN A 21 4.35 43.13 61.11
N VAL A 22 3.32 43.89 60.77
CA VAL A 22 2.62 44.79 61.71
C VAL A 22 2.00 44.00 62.86
N ARG A 23 1.44 42.82 62.59
CA ARG A 23 0.84 41.96 63.63
C ARG A 23 1.89 41.42 64.59
N ILE A 24 3.08 41.07 64.11
CA ILE A 24 4.23 40.66 64.94
C ILE A 24 4.71 41.84 65.80
N GLU A 25 4.83 43.04 65.24
CA GLU A 25 5.23 44.24 65.99
C GLU A 25 4.20 44.64 67.06
N GLN A 26 2.90 44.50 66.76
CA GLN A 26 1.82 44.74 67.72
C GLN A 26 1.83 43.74 68.88
N LEU A 27 2.11 42.46 68.60
CA LEU A 27 2.25 41.43 69.64
C LEU A 27 3.48 41.68 70.53
N ALA A 28 4.59 42.13 69.94
CA ALA A 28 5.78 42.53 70.68
C ALA A 28 5.56 43.77 71.55
N ALA A 29 4.75 44.74 71.08
CA ALA A 29 4.43 45.96 71.80
C ALA A 29 3.37 45.77 72.91
N ALA A 30 2.54 44.73 72.84
CA ALA A 30 1.50 44.43 73.81
C ALA A 30 1.99 43.67 75.06
N ALA A 31 3.30 43.35 75.14
CA ALA A 31 3.90 42.70 76.31
C ALA A 31 3.83 43.64 77.55
N PRO A 32 3.08 43.29 78.61
CA PRO A 32 2.89 44.17 79.76
C PRO A 32 4.19 44.35 80.56
N SER A 33 4.55 45.61 80.82
CA SER A 33 5.57 45.94 81.79
C SER A 33 5.05 45.73 83.22
N GLU A 34 5.82 44.97 83.99
CA GLU A 34 5.75 44.74 85.45
C GLU A 34 4.86 43.57 85.94
N ASP A 35 5.57 42.56 86.48
CA ASP A 35 5.11 41.40 87.28
C ASP A 35 4.25 40.30 86.62
N ILE A 36 4.57 39.93 85.38
CA ILE A 36 4.14 38.65 84.79
C ILE A 36 5.28 37.62 84.89
N SER A 37 4.99 36.48 85.53
CA SER A 37 5.86 35.30 85.71
C SER A 37 6.75 35.03 84.49
N SER A 38 8.08 34.90 84.69
CA SER A 38 9.06 34.73 83.60
C SER A 38 8.74 33.58 82.64
N SER A 39 7.99 32.58 83.12
CA SER A 39 7.51 31.45 82.32
C SER A 39 6.63 31.86 81.13
N ILE A 40 5.78 32.88 81.27
CA ILE A 40 4.87 33.29 80.19
C ILE A 40 5.64 34.07 79.12
N ALA A 41 6.61 34.89 79.54
CA ALA A 41 7.48 35.63 78.63
C ALA A 41 8.38 34.68 77.81
N GLU A 42 8.89 33.61 78.42
CA GLU A 42 9.66 32.57 77.73
C GLU A 42 8.82 31.81 76.68
N ASP A 43 7.57 31.48 76.98
CA ASP A 43 6.67 30.83 76.02
C ASP A 43 6.33 31.73 74.82
N TYR A 44 6.07 33.03 75.05
CA TYR A 44 5.83 33.97 73.94
C TYR A 44 7.08 34.19 73.11
N GLN A 45 8.26 34.26 73.73
CA GLN A 45 9.52 34.39 73.00
C GLN A 45 9.78 33.15 72.13
N LYS A 46 9.52 31.95 72.65
CA LYS A 46 9.61 30.70 71.89
C LYS A 46 8.65 30.67 70.70
N GLN A 47 7.40 31.12 70.88
CA GLN A 47 6.44 31.22 69.76
C GLN A 47 6.88 32.24 68.70
N ILE A 48 7.45 33.38 69.12
CA ILE A 48 8.00 34.38 68.20
C ILE A 48 9.16 33.78 67.39
N ASP A 49 10.06 33.04 68.03
CA ASP A 49 11.21 32.45 67.36
C ASP A 49 10.79 31.31 66.41
N GLU A 50 9.80 30.49 66.79
CA GLU A 50 9.21 29.47 65.91
C GLU A 50 8.50 30.10 64.69
N LEU A 51 7.77 31.20 64.89
CA LEU A 51 7.15 31.94 63.78
C LEU A 51 8.19 32.58 62.85
N LYS A 52 9.28 33.13 63.40
CA LYS A 52 10.39 33.66 62.59
C LYS A 52 11.06 32.57 61.77
N GLN A 53 11.26 31.39 62.36
CA GLN A 53 11.82 30.24 61.65
C GLN A 53 10.90 29.81 60.51
N LYS A 54 9.59 29.61 60.76
CA LYS A 54 8.60 29.27 59.72
C LYS A 54 8.54 30.33 58.61
N LEU A 55 8.68 31.60 58.95
CA LEU A 55 8.69 32.70 57.97
C LEU A 55 9.98 32.68 57.12
N SER A 56 11.11 32.29 57.70
CA SER A 56 12.36 32.06 56.97
C SER A 56 12.25 30.88 56.01
N GLU A 57 11.76 29.73 56.48
CA GLU A 57 11.55 28.52 55.69
C GLU A 57 10.58 28.79 54.52
N ASN A 58 9.49 29.52 54.75
CA ASN A 58 8.54 29.90 53.70
C ASN A 58 9.18 30.85 52.65
N ASN A 59 10.07 31.75 53.07
CA ASN A 59 10.79 32.62 52.13
C ASN A 59 11.80 31.85 51.28
N GLU A 60 12.48 30.85 51.85
CA GLU A 60 13.34 29.94 51.10
C GLU A 60 12.53 29.10 50.10
N GLU A 61 11.42 28.50 50.52
CA GLU A 61 10.51 27.75 49.65
C GLU A 61 9.98 28.62 48.51
N ARG A 62 9.58 29.87 48.79
CA ARG A 62 9.16 30.83 47.76
C ARG A 62 10.26 31.18 46.77
N THR A 63 11.50 31.26 47.22
CA THR A 63 12.65 31.55 46.35
C THR A 63 12.89 30.35 45.43
N LEU A 64 12.86 29.14 45.98
CA LEU A 64 12.94 27.90 45.21
C LEU A 64 11.81 27.77 44.17
N LEU A 65 10.58 28.09 44.55
CA LEU A 65 9.42 28.07 43.64
C LEU A 65 9.54 29.11 42.52
N ARG A 66 10.11 30.30 42.79
CA ARG A 66 10.39 31.31 41.76
C ARG A 66 11.48 30.84 40.79
N ASP A 67 12.54 30.23 41.30
CA ASP A 67 13.60 29.70 40.46
C ASP A 67 13.08 28.56 39.57
N ARG A 68 12.26 27.66 40.14
CA ARG A 68 11.59 26.59 39.37
C ARG A 68 10.62 27.13 38.33
N LEU A 69 9.87 28.20 38.65
CA LEU A 69 8.99 28.87 37.69
C LEU A 69 9.78 29.47 36.52
N ASN A 70 10.91 30.12 36.80
CA ASN A 70 11.79 30.69 35.77
C ASN A 70 12.39 29.60 34.87
N GLU A 71 12.75 28.44 35.44
CA GLU A 71 13.22 27.27 34.71
C GLU A 71 12.14 26.73 33.77
N VAL A 72 10.92 26.53 34.27
CA VAL A 72 9.77 26.09 33.44
C VAL A 72 9.43 27.11 32.35
N GLU A 73 9.50 28.42 32.63
CA GLU A 73 9.32 29.45 31.61
C GLU A 73 10.41 29.43 30.52
N LEU A 74 11.64 29.04 30.87
CA LEU A 74 12.73 28.87 29.92
C LEU A 74 12.52 27.61 29.06
N GLU A 75 12.20 26.47 29.68
CA GLU A 75 11.85 25.23 28.98
C GLU A 75 10.69 25.43 28.01
N LEU A 76 9.64 26.15 28.42
CA LEU A 76 8.51 26.48 27.54
C LEU A 76 8.92 27.35 26.35
N LYS A 77 9.87 28.28 26.52
CA LYS A 77 10.41 29.08 25.40
C LYS A 77 11.23 28.22 24.45
N GLU A 78 12.03 27.29 24.97
CA GLU A 78 12.81 26.36 24.16
C GLU A 78 11.93 25.39 23.38
N ILE A 79 10.92 24.79 24.02
CA ILE A 79 9.93 23.93 23.38
C ILE A 79 9.20 24.69 22.28
N LYS A 80 8.77 25.93 22.55
CA LYS A 80 8.10 26.77 21.55
C LYS A 80 9.02 27.07 20.36
N HIS A 81 10.29 27.40 20.61
CA HIS A 81 11.25 27.65 19.54
C HIS A 81 11.54 26.39 18.71
N LYS A 82 11.71 25.24 19.35
CA LYS A 82 11.87 23.94 18.68
C LYS A 82 10.66 23.61 17.82
N HIS A 83 9.45 23.86 18.32
CA HIS A 83 8.22 23.67 17.56
C HIS A 83 8.13 24.59 16.33
N GLU A 84 8.48 25.88 16.47
CA GLU A 84 8.53 26.83 15.35
C GLU A 84 9.57 26.42 14.28
N LEU A 85 10.73 25.89 14.69
CA LEU A 85 11.75 25.38 13.79
C LEU A 85 11.26 24.15 13.02
N THR A 86 10.65 23.19 13.72
CA THR A 86 10.06 21.98 13.11
C THR A 86 8.95 22.34 12.13
N LEU A 87 8.08 23.29 12.49
CA LEU A 87 7.01 23.76 11.60
C LEU A 87 7.56 24.42 10.32
N THR A 88 8.66 25.16 10.45
CA THR A 88 9.34 25.77 9.29
C THR A 88 9.93 24.70 8.39
N LYS A 89 10.59 23.68 8.96
CA LYS A 89 11.14 22.54 8.22
C LYS A 89 10.05 21.78 7.43
N TYR A 90 8.93 21.46 8.09
CA TYR A 90 7.81 20.78 7.41
C TYR A 90 7.21 21.63 6.29
N LYS A 91 7.18 22.96 6.46
CA LYS A 91 6.70 23.87 5.41
C LYS A 91 7.64 23.89 4.20
N GLU A 92 8.94 23.84 4.41
CA GLU A 92 9.94 23.76 3.34
C GLU A 92 9.88 22.42 2.61
N GLU A 93 9.75 21.31 3.33
CA GLU A 93 9.53 19.96 2.76
C GLU A 93 8.25 19.91 1.91
N LEU A 94 7.14 20.46 2.41
CA LEU A 94 5.89 20.55 1.65
C LEU A 94 6.03 21.38 0.37
N LEU A 95 6.80 22.48 0.41
CA LEU A 95 7.05 23.29 -0.78
C LEU A 95 7.89 22.52 -1.80
N SER A 96 8.92 21.80 -1.36
CA SER A 96 9.76 20.95 -2.22
C SER A 96 8.93 19.84 -2.89
N LEU A 97 8.05 19.16 -2.16
CA LEU A 97 7.17 18.12 -2.71
C LEU A 97 6.16 18.68 -3.73
N VAL A 98 5.68 19.92 -3.52
CA VAL A 98 4.80 20.59 -4.47
C VAL A 98 5.56 20.96 -5.75
N GLU A 99 6.81 21.40 -5.65
CA GLU A 99 7.68 21.66 -6.80
C GLU A 99 7.95 20.38 -7.60
N GLU A 100 8.37 19.28 -6.94
CA GLU A 100 8.59 17.99 -7.59
C GLU A 100 7.33 17.45 -8.28
N ARG A 101 6.17 17.54 -7.61
CA ARG A 101 4.89 17.15 -8.22
C ARG A 101 4.60 17.95 -9.49
N ASN A 102 4.90 19.25 -9.50
CA ASN A 102 4.67 20.09 -10.67
C ASN A 102 5.61 19.72 -11.83
N GLU A 103 6.87 19.38 -11.54
CA GLU A 103 7.82 18.87 -12.54
C GLU A 103 7.34 17.54 -13.15
N LEU A 104 6.84 16.61 -12.33
CA LEU A 104 6.27 15.34 -12.82
C LEU A 104 5.02 15.55 -13.69
N ILE A 105 4.15 16.49 -13.31
CA ILE A 105 2.98 16.86 -14.13
C ILE A 105 3.44 17.43 -15.46
N GLU A 106 4.47 18.28 -15.48
CA GLU A 106 5.03 18.84 -16.72
C GLU A 106 5.62 17.74 -17.62
N GLN A 107 6.38 16.79 -17.05
CA GLN A 107 6.88 15.62 -17.78
C GLN A 107 5.75 14.76 -18.35
N GLN A 108 4.68 14.53 -17.58
CA GLN A 108 3.52 13.76 -18.05
C GLN A 108 2.79 14.46 -19.21
N ILE A 109 2.67 15.79 -19.15
CA ILE A 109 2.09 16.59 -20.23
C ILE A 109 2.94 16.46 -21.51
N ILE A 110 4.27 16.51 -21.38
CA ILE A 110 5.20 16.34 -22.51
C ILE A 110 5.05 14.95 -23.13
N SER A 111 5.12 13.89 -22.32
CA SER A 111 4.98 12.50 -22.80
C SER A 111 3.60 12.25 -23.46
N SER A 112 2.52 12.80 -22.87
CA SER A 112 1.19 12.69 -23.47
C SER A 112 1.08 13.44 -24.80
N ALA A 113 1.76 14.57 -24.97
CA ALA A 113 1.79 15.31 -26.23
C ALA A 113 2.58 14.54 -27.31
N GLU A 114 3.69 13.90 -26.94
CA GLU A 114 4.48 13.04 -27.83
C GLU A 114 3.68 11.85 -28.34
N HIS A 115 3.00 11.11 -27.45
CA HIS A 115 2.11 10.03 -27.87
C HIS A 115 0.95 10.50 -28.75
N GLN A 116 0.42 11.71 -28.54
CA GLN A 116 -0.58 12.27 -29.46
C GLN A 116 -0.01 12.52 -30.86
N ARG A 117 1.23 13.01 -30.96
CA ARG A 117 1.90 13.23 -32.25
C ARG A 117 2.22 11.92 -32.96
N GLU A 118 2.70 10.92 -32.24
CA GLU A 118 2.90 9.57 -32.78
C GLU A 118 1.58 9.01 -33.32
N ASN A 119 0.48 9.16 -32.57
CA ASN A 119 -0.84 8.75 -33.03
C ASN A 119 -1.32 9.52 -34.26
N GLU A 120 -1.06 10.83 -34.35
CA GLU A 120 -1.37 11.61 -35.56
C GLU A 120 -0.53 11.20 -36.76
N GLN A 121 0.76 10.91 -36.56
CA GLN A 121 1.63 10.39 -37.61
C GLN A 121 1.16 9.01 -38.09
N LEU A 122 0.82 8.12 -37.15
CA LEU A 122 0.27 6.81 -37.45
C LEU A 122 -1.05 6.93 -38.23
N LYS A 123 -1.91 7.86 -37.82
CA LYS A 123 -3.18 8.14 -38.52
C LYS A 123 -2.95 8.64 -39.94
N LYS A 124 -2.01 9.56 -40.15
CA LYS A 124 -1.60 10.00 -41.50
C LYS A 124 -1.03 8.84 -42.33
N ALA A 125 -0.24 7.96 -41.74
CA ALA A 125 0.29 6.78 -42.41
C ALA A 125 -0.83 5.80 -42.81
N ILE A 126 -1.81 5.57 -41.92
CA ILE A 126 -3.00 4.76 -42.20
C ILE A 126 -3.82 5.37 -43.33
N ASP A 127 -4.03 6.68 -43.33
CA ASP A 127 -4.78 7.37 -44.39
C ASP A 127 -4.05 7.28 -45.74
N GLN A 128 -2.71 7.41 -45.77
CA GLN A 128 -1.89 7.17 -46.97
C GLN A 128 -1.96 5.71 -47.45
N ILE A 129 -1.97 4.74 -46.53
CA ILE A 129 -2.13 3.32 -46.87
C ILE A 129 -3.53 3.09 -47.45
N ARG A 130 -4.58 3.68 -46.88
CA ARG A 130 -5.94 3.59 -47.42
C ARG A 130 -6.06 4.20 -48.81
N GLU A 131 -5.47 5.37 -49.04
CA GLU A 131 -5.44 6.01 -50.36
C GLU A 131 -4.76 5.09 -51.39
N LYS A 132 -3.57 4.55 -51.07
CA LYS A 132 -2.89 3.57 -51.92
C LYS A 132 -3.67 2.26 -52.10
N SER A 133 -4.38 1.82 -51.07
CA SER A 133 -5.24 0.63 -51.14
C SER A 133 -6.40 0.85 -52.09
N THR A 134 -7.02 2.05 -52.10
CA THR A 134 -8.09 2.38 -53.06
C THR A 134 -7.57 2.53 -54.49
N GLU A 135 -6.35 3.03 -54.68
CA GLU A 135 -5.67 3.01 -55.98
C GLU A 135 -5.41 1.57 -56.45
N HIS A 136 -5.00 0.68 -55.53
CA HIS A 136 -4.78 -0.72 -55.83
C HIS A 136 -6.09 -1.49 -56.10
N GLU A 137 -7.18 -1.14 -55.41
CA GLU A 137 -8.52 -1.71 -55.63
C GLU A 137 -9.06 -1.34 -57.02
N HIS A 138 -8.72 -0.16 -57.56
CA HIS A 138 -9.01 0.20 -58.95
C HIS A 138 -8.19 -0.60 -59.98
N VAL A 139 -6.96 -0.98 -59.64
CA VAL A 139 -6.15 -1.91 -60.45
C VAL A 139 -6.68 -3.34 -60.32
N GLU A 140 -7.19 -3.70 -59.15
CA GLU A 140 -7.69 -5.04 -58.83
C GLU A 140 -9.06 -5.31 -59.47
N ILE A 141 -9.96 -4.31 -59.56
CA ILE A 141 -11.23 -4.40 -60.33
C ILE A 141 -10.96 -4.67 -61.82
N GLN A 142 -9.86 -4.13 -62.37
CA GLN A 142 -9.44 -4.41 -63.75
C GLN A 142 -8.91 -5.85 -63.89
N THR A 143 -8.21 -6.37 -62.89
CA THR A 143 -7.75 -7.77 -62.88
C THR A 143 -8.85 -8.77 -62.52
N ASP A 144 -9.89 -8.38 -61.78
CA ASP A 144 -11.03 -9.23 -61.43
C ASP A 144 -11.96 -9.45 -62.62
N GLU A 145 -12.06 -8.49 -63.55
CA GLU A 145 -12.72 -8.74 -64.85
C GLU A 145 -11.96 -9.76 -65.70
N ASP A 146 -10.62 -9.68 -65.70
CA ASP A 146 -9.75 -10.63 -66.39
C ASP A 146 -9.72 -12.01 -65.69
N ILE A 147 -9.71 -12.05 -64.37
CA ILE A 147 -9.79 -13.27 -63.55
C ILE A 147 -11.17 -13.89 -63.71
N LYS A 148 -12.27 -13.13 -63.77
CA LYS A 148 -13.62 -13.66 -64.03
C LYS A 148 -13.74 -14.24 -65.43
N ALA A 149 -13.08 -13.66 -66.43
CA ALA A 149 -12.96 -14.25 -67.76
C ALA A 149 -12.15 -15.55 -67.74
N LEU A 150 -11.04 -15.59 -67.00
CA LEU A 150 -10.25 -16.81 -66.78
C LEU A 150 -10.99 -17.86 -65.95
N TYR A 151 -11.82 -17.46 -64.98
CA TYR A 151 -12.59 -18.35 -64.12
C TYR A 151 -13.70 -19.04 -64.92
N GLU A 152 -14.37 -18.34 -65.84
CA GLU A 152 -15.32 -19.00 -66.75
C GLU A 152 -14.62 -19.97 -67.71
N ILE A 153 -13.39 -19.66 -68.17
CA ILE A 153 -12.58 -20.60 -68.96
C ILE A 153 -12.17 -21.83 -68.12
N ILE A 154 -11.69 -21.64 -66.90
CA ILE A 154 -11.26 -22.71 -65.99
C ILE A 154 -12.46 -23.56 -65.54
N LYS A 155 -13.63 -22.95 -65.29
CA LYS A 155 -14.88 -23.63 -64.97
C LYS A 155 -15.35 -24.51 -66.12
N GLN A 156 -15.20 -24.03 -67.36
CA GLN A 156 -15.50 -24.79 -68.57
C GLN A 156 -14.52 -25.98 -68.74
N GLN A 157 -13.23 -25.77 -68.48
CA GLN A 157 -12.21 -26.85 -68.48
C GLN A 157 -12.38 -27.85 -67.32
N SER A 158 -12.81 -27.39 -66.15
CA SER A 158 -13.07 -28.22 -64.96
C SER A 158 -14.31 -29.09 -65.14
N GLN A 159 -15.34 -28.61 -65.85
CA GLN A 159 -16.48 -29.43 -66.27
C GLN A 159 -16.06 -30.55 -67.24
N GLU A 160 -15.13 -30.27 -68.17
CA GLU A 160 -14.55 -31.28 -69.06
C GLU A 160 -13.67 -32.30 -68.31
N LEU A 161 -12.91 -31.85 -67.31
CA LEU A 161 -12.09 -32.70 -66.44
C LEU A 161 -12.92 -33.57 -65.50
N ASN A 162 -14.03 -33.07 -64.93
CA ASN A 162 -14.92 -33.86 -64.08
C ASN A 162 -15.62 -34.99 -64.83
N ILE A 163 -15.97 -34.78 -66.11
CA ILE A 163 -16.49 -35.85 -66.99
C ILE A 163 -15.42 -36.93 -67.25
N LEU A 164 -14.14 -36.55 -67.23
CA LEU A 164 -13.00 -37.46 -67.38
C LEU A 164 -12.65 -38.19 -66.06
N ASN A 165 -12.81 -37.53 -64.92
CA ASN A 165 -12.47 -38.05 -63.59
C ASN A 165 -13.56 -38.94 -62.98
N GLU A 166 -14.85 -38.66 -63.25
CA GLU A 166 -15.96 -39.58 -62.89
C GLU A 166 -15.82 -40.96 -63.56
N LYS A 167 -15.07 -41.03 -64.68
CA LYS A 167 -14.76 -42.26 -65.38
C LYS A 167 -13.60 -43.06 -64.74
N ASN A 168 -12.73 -42.40 -63.95
CA ASN A 168 -11.58 -43.02 -63.29
C ASN A 168 -11.80 -43.29 -61.78
N SER A 169 -12.67 -42.56 -61.09
CA SER A 169 -12.82 -42.66 -59.62
C SER A 169 -13.77 -43.76 -59.12
N ARG A 170 -14.38 -44.58 -59.98
CA ARG A 170 -15.28 -45.68 -59.55
C ARG A 170 -14.57 -46.94 -59.01
N LEU A 171 -13.25 -46.91 -58.78
CA LEU A 171 -12.50 -48.13 -58.46
C LEU A 171 -11.51 -48.07 -57.27
N ILE A 172 -11.36 -46.95 -56.54
CA ILE A 172 -10.28 -46.85 -55.52
C ILE A 172 -10.73 -46.32 -54.12
N SER A 173 -11.92 -45.75 -53.93
CA SER A 173 -12.19 -44.96 -52.69
C SER A 173 -12.96 -45.65 -51.55
N GLN A 174 -13.29 -46.94 -51.61
CA GLN A 174 -14.14 -47.56 -50.58
C GLN A 174 -13.35 -48.16 -49.41
N ASP A 175 -12.19 -48.78 -49.66
CA ASP A 175 -11.45 -49.51 -48.61
C ASP A 175 -10.68 -48.61 -47.63
N GLU A 176 -10.25 -47.42 -48.08
CA GLU A 176 -9.55 -46.44 -47.22
C GLU A 176 -10.53 -45.74 -46.26
N LEU A 177 -11.78 -45.56 -46.69
CA LEU A 177 -12.84 -44.93 -45.88
C LEU A 177 -13.29 -45.84 -44.73
N ASP A 178 -13.36 -47.16 -44.99
CA ASP A 178 -13.73 -48.14 -43.97
C ASP A 178 -12.61 -48.34 -42.94
N ARG A 179 -11.35 -48.09 -43.32
CA ARG A 179 -10.19 -48.10 -42.39
C ARG A 179 -10.20 -46.91 -41.43
N GLN A 180 -10.46 -45.70 -41.94
CA GLN A 180 -10.51 -44.48 -41.10
C GLN A 180 -11.69 -44.49 -40.12
N LYS A 181 -12.85 -45.04 -40.52
CA LYS A 181 -14.00 -45.18 -39.63
C LYS A 181 -13.70 -46.07 -38.42
N LYS A 182 -12.98 -47.18 -38.64
CA LYS A 182 -12.63 -48.11 -37.57
C LYS A 182 -11.68 -47.49 -36.53
N GLU A 183 -10.70 -46.70 -36.97
CA GLU A 183 -9.75 -46.04 -36.07
C GLU A 183 -10.43 -44.97 -35.18
N ILE A 184 -11.41 -44.25 -35.72
CA ILE A 184 -12.17 -43.24 -34.97
C ILE A 184 -13.05 -43.91 -33.90
N GLU A 185 -13.65 -45.05 -34.22
CA GLU A 185 -14.52 -45.80 -33.30
C GLU A 185 -13.73 -46.38 -32.11
N GLU A 186 -12.51 -46.87 -32.34
CA GLU A 186 -11.62 -47.36 -31.27
C GLU A 186 -11.18 -46.22 -30.31
N ARG A 187 -10.90 -45.02 -30.82
CA ARG A 187 -10.54 -43.85 -29.98
C ARG A 187 -11.70 -43.32 -29.14
N LEU A 188 -12.95 -43.44 -29.63
CA LEU A 188 -14.14 -43.03 -28.86
C LEU A 188 -14.36 -43.92 -27.64
N ILE A 189 -14.20 -45.24 -27.79
CA ILE A 189 -14.34 -46.21 -26.69
C ILE A 189 -13.30 -45.96 -25.59
N GLU A 190 -12.07 -45.62 -25.96
CA GLU A 190 -11.00 -45.32 -24.99
C GLU A 190 -11.30 -44.07 -24.16
N ARG A 191 -11.86 -43.02 -24.78
CA ARG A 191 -12.24 -41.78 -24.09
C ARG A 191 -13.45 -41.97 -23.17
N GLU A 192 -14.41 -42.80 -23.55
CA GLU A 192 -15.57 -43.13 -22.73
C GLU A 192 -15.15 -43.80 -21.41
N ASN A 193 -14.19 -44.74 -21.48
CA ASN A 193 -13.63 -45.40 -20.29
C ASN A 193 -12.87 -44.44 -19.34
N GLN A 194 -12.23 -43.39 -19.87
CA GLN A 194 -11.54 -42.40 -19.03
C GLN A 194 -12.53 -41.52 -18.25
N ILE A 195 -13.65 -41.17 -18.87
CA ILE A 195 -14.71 -40.36 -18.23
C ILE A 195 -15.36 -41.15 -17.07
N ASP A 196 -15.63 -42.44 -17.28
CA ASP A 196 -16.23 -43.28 -16.24
C ASP A 196 -15.33 -43.44 -15.00
N ASN A 197 -14.01 -43.53 -15.20
CA ASN A 197 -13.05 -43.59 -14.09
C ASN A 197 -13.03 -42.28 -13.28
N LEU A 198 -13.04 -41.12 -13.94
CA LEU A 198 -13.04 -39.81 -13.27
C LEU A 198 -14.34 -39.56 -12.49
N MET A 199 -15.50 -39.98 -13.00
CA MET A 199 -16.76 -39.88 -12.27
C MET A 199 -16.78 -40.71 -10.97
N GLN A 200 -16.12 -41.87 -10.96
CA GLN A 200 -16.01 -42.68 -9.74
C GLN A 200 -15.15 -42.03 -8.66
N GLU A 201 -14.07 -41.35 -9.02
CA GLU A 201 -13.24 -40.58 -8.07
C GLU A 201 -14.02 -39.40 -7.48
N HIS A 202 -14.73 -38.64 -8.33
CA HIS A 202 -15.49 -37.48 -7.87
C HIS A 202 -16.62 -37.85 -6.90
N THR A 203 -17.21 -39.05 -7.07
CA THR A 203 -18.24 -39.56 -6.16
C THR A 203 -17.67 -39.90 -4.77
N LYS A 204 -16.43 -40.42 -4.70
CA LYS A 204 -15.77 -40.73 -3.42
C LYS A 204 -15.40 -39.48 -2.62
N LEU A 205 -14.93 -38.43 -3.29
CA LEU A 205 -14.57 -37.16 -2.65
C LEU A 205 -15.79 -36.45 -2.03
N LEU A 206 -16.95 -36.52 -2.68
CA LEU A 206 -18.19 -35.93 -2.15
C LEU A 206 -18.69 -36.65 -0.90
N GLU A 207 -18.58 -37.98 -0.82
CA GLU A 207 -18.92 -38.74 0.38
C GLU A 207 -17.99 -38.43 1.57
N GLU A 208 -16.74 -38.03 1.29
CA GLU A 208 -15.74 -37.69 2.32
C GLU A 208 -15.96 -36.28 2.90
N ILE A 209 -16.42 -35.34 2.07
CA ILE A 209 -16.77 -33.97 2.50
C ILE A 209 -18.06 -33.93 3.33
N GLU A 210 -19.08 -34.70 2.93
CA GLU A 210 -20.36 -34.75 3.66
C GLU A 210 -20.22 -35.34 5.08
N LYS A 211 -19.22 -36.21 5.28
CA LYS A 211 -18.93 -36.85 6.58
C LYS A 211 -18.25 -35.92 7.59
N ASN A 212 -17.60 -34.84 7.14
CA ASN A 212 -16.83 -33.93 8.01
C ASN A 212 -17.57 -32.63 8.37
N ALA A 213 -18.69 -32.31 7.70
CA ALA A 213 -19.34 -30.99 7.82
C ALA A 213 -20.53 -30.92 8.80
N SER A 214 -20.86 -31.97 9.56
CA SER A 214 -22.06 -31.99 10.42
C SER A 214 -21.76 -31.95 11.92
N THR A 215 -21.31 -30.80 12.44
CA THR A 215 -21.51 -30.46 13.87
C THR A 215 -21.52 -28.93 14.13
N ILE A 216 -22.75 -28.41 14.30
CA ILE A 216 -23.18 -27.35 15.27
C ILE A 216 -23.21 -25.87 14.81
N ILE A 217 -24.44 -25.32 14.83
CA ILE A 217 -24.94 -23.92 14.79
C ILE A 217 -26.05 -23.87 15.88
N PRO A 218 -26.25 -22.83 16.76
CA PRO A 218 -26.95 -21.57 16.37
C PRO A 218 -26.78 -20.24 17.17
N LYS A 219 -26.74 -19.13 16.38
CA LYS A 219 -27.43 -17.80 16.42
C LYS A 219 -27.83 -17.07 17.73
N THR A 220 -27.52 -15.76 17.82
CA THR A 220 -28.49 -14.63 18.06
C THR A 220 -27.88 -13.24 17.77
N ASP A 221 -28.73 -12.31 17.33
CA ASP A 221 -28.45 -11.01 16.70
C ASP A 221 -28.42 -9.77 17.64
N ASN A 222 -27.66 -8.75 17.19
CA ASN A 222 -27.94 -7.29 17.15
C ASN A 222 -27.12 -6.30 18.01
N GLU A 223 -26.76 -5.21 17.31
CA GLU A 223 -26.41 -3.83 17.73
C GLU A 223 -24.93 -3.38 17.79
N THR A 224 -24.34 -3.06 16.63
CA THR A 224 -23.18 -2.13 16.53
C THR A 224 -23.18 -1.32 15.21
N GLN A 225 -24.21 -0.50 15.00
CA GLN A 225 -24.19 0.54 13.96
C GLN A 225 -23.20 1.66 14.32
N THR A 226 -22.00 1.63 13.75
CA THR A 226 -21.29 2.84 13.25
C THR A 226 -19.98 2.49 12.51
N VAL A 227 -19.31 1.39 12.86
CA VAL A 227 -18.15 0.84 12.10
C VAL A 227 -18.60 0.02 10.89
N ASP A 228 -19.74 -0.67 11.01
CA ASP A 228 -20.37 -1.46 9.94
C ASP A 228 -20.58 -0.67 8.64
N HIS A 229 -20.78 0.64 8.69
CA HIS A 229 -21.07 1.39 7.46
C HIS A 229 -19.87 1.52 6.52
N GLN A 230 -18.64 1.53 7.05
CA GLN A 230 -17.43 1.54 6.24
C GLN A 230 -17.09 0.13 5.74
N HIS A 231 -17.23 -0.88 6.60
CA HIS A 231 -17.01 -2.27 6.22
C HIS A 231 -18.05 -2.76 5.20
N GLU A 232 -19.32 -2.38 5.35
CA GLU A 232 -20.41 -2.65 4.39
C GLU A 232 -20.15 -1.94 3.06
N LYS A 233 -19.58 -0.73 3.08
CA LYS A 233 -19.24 -0.01 1.85
C LYS A 233 -18.10 -0.70 1.09
N LEU A 234 -17.06 -1.17 1.79
CA LEU A 234 -15.97 -1.96 1.20
C LEU A 234 -16.48 -3.31 0.69
N PHE A 235 -17.32 -4.00 1.47
CA PHE A 235 -17.95 -5.25 1.07
C PHE A 235 -18.83 -5.08 -0.18
N GLN A 236 -19.59 -3.98 -0.27
CA GLN A 236 -20.37 -3.64 -1.47
C GLN A 236 -19.49 -3.28 -2.68
N MET A 237 -18.37 -2.58 -2.48
CA MET A 237 -17.41 -2.29 -3.55
C MET A 237 -16.74 -3.55 -4.07
N ASN A 238 -16.29 -4.43 -3.18
CA ASN A 238 -15.71 -5.72 -3.55
C ASN A 238 -16.72 -6.59 -4.32
N ASN A 239 -17.97 -6.66 -3.85
CA ASN A 239 -19.04 -7.36 -4.58
C ASN A 239 -19.39 -6.75 -5.95
N LYS A 240 -19.26 -5.43 -6.11
CA LYS A 240 -19.42 -4.77 -7.41
C LYS A 240 -18.25 -5.09 -8.33
N LEU A 241 -17.03 -5.13 -7.81
CA LEU A 241 -15.83 -5.51 -8.55
C LEU A 241 -15.91 -6.98 -9.00
N LYS A 242 -16.23 -7.91 -8.10
CA LYS A 242 -16.47 -9.33 -8.44
C LYS A 242 -17.52 -9.47 -9.56
N ARG A 243 -18.64 -8.73 -9.49
CA ARG A 243 -19.66 -8.71 -10.57
C ARG A 243 -19.17 -8.10 -11.88
N ALA A 244 -18.37 -7.03 -11.81
CA ALA A 244 -17.80 -6.38 -13.00
C ALA A 244 -16.80 -7.30 -13.70
N LEU A 245 -15.88 -7.92 -12.95
CA LEU A 245 -14.92 -8.90 -13.45
C LEU A 245 -15.64 -10.10 -14.07
N GLN A 246 -16.67 -10.63 -13.41
CA GLN A 246 -17.48 -11.71 -13.98
C GLN A 246 -18.17 -11.29 -15.29
N THR A 247 -18.70 -10.06 -15.35
CA THR A 247 -19.32 -9.53 -16.57
C THR A 247 -18.30 -9.37 -17.70
N ILE A 248 -17.06 -8.99 -17.40
CA ILE A 248 -15.98 -8.91 -18.38
C ILE A 248 -15.60 -10.31 -18.86
N LYS A 249 -15.42 -11.28 -17.95
CA LYS A 249 -15.18 -12.70 -18.26
C LYS A 249 -16.25 -13.25 -19.20
N ASP A 250 -17.53 -13.05 -18.86
CA ASP A 250 -18.67 -13.50 -19.68
C ASP A 250 -18.70 -12.82 -21.04
N LYS A 251 -18.38 -11.53 -21.14
CA LYS A 251 -18.31 -10.81 -22.42
C LYS A 251 -17.15 -11.27 -23.28
N ILE A 252 -15.98 -11.50 -22.71
CA ILE A 252 -14.82 -12.03 -23.43
C ILE A 252 -15.16 -13.43 -23.95
N HIS A 253 -15.65 -14.33 -23.09
CA HIS A 253 -16.07 -15.67 -23.53
C HIS A 253 -17.15 -15.61 -24.62
N ARG A 254 -18.12 -14.70 -24.50
CA ARG A 254 -19.15 -14.53 -25.51
C ARG A 254 -18.60 -14.02 -26.85
N ILE A 255 -17.69 -13.04 -26.83
CA ILE A 255 -17.08 -12.51 -28.06
C ILE A 255 -16.19 -13.57 -28.72
N VAL A 256 -15.42 -14.32 -27.92
CA VAL A 256 -14.59 -15.45 -28.38
C VAL A 256 -15.46 -16.55 -29.03
N ASN A 257 -16.60 -16.89 -28.42
CA ASN A 257 -17.49 -17.93 -28.94
C ASN A 257 -18.38 -17.47 -30.11
N GLU A 258 -18.87 -16.22 -30.11
CA GLU A 258 -19.79 -15.70 -31.14
C GLU A 258 -19.05 -15.21 -32.39
N ARG A 259 -17.77 -14.82 -32.29
CA ARG A 259 -16.95 -14.36 -33.42
C ARG A 259 -15.52 -14.93 -33.38
N PRO A 260 -15.35 -16.25 -33.45
CA PRO A 260 -14.03 -16.88 -33.45
C PRO A 260 -13.15 -16.37 -34.61
N ASP A 261 -13.77 -15.95 -35.71
CA ASP A 261 -13.16 -15.37 -36.90
C ASP A 261 -12.48 -14.01 -36.68
N LEU A 262 -12.86 -13.24 -35.65
CA LEU A 262 -12.10 -12.04 -35.22
C LEU A 262 -10.78 -12.39 -34.52
N PHE A 263 -10.63 -13.66 -34.14
CA PHE A 263 -9.46 -14.18 -33.41
C PHE A 263 -8.70 -15.23 -34.21
N ASN A 264 -9.00 -15.40 -35.50
CA ASN A 264 -8.17 -16.17 -36.44
C ASN A 264 -6.82 -15.45 -36.63
N GLY A 265 -5.89 -15.71 -35.72
CA GLY A 265 -4.59 -15.03 -35.64
C GLY A 265 -4.14 -14.71 -34.22
N ILE A 266 -5.03 -14.82 -33.21
CA ILE A 266 -4.58 -14.93 -31.82
C ILE A 266 -3.90 -16.28 -31.69
N SER A 267 -2.57 -16.25 -31.54
CA SER A 267 -1.77 -17.45 -31.35
C SER A 267 -2.25 -18.20 -30.10
N GLU A 268 -2.13 -19.53 -30.12
CA GLU A 268 -2.40 -20.39 -28.96
C GLU A 268 -1.69 -19.86 -27.71
N GLU A 269 -0.48 -19.31 -27.88
CA GLU A 269 0.31 -18.59 -26.86
C GLU A 269 -0.42 -17.40 -26.22
N THR A 270 -1.15 -16.59 -27.00
CA THR A 270 -1.89 -15.45 -26.45
C THR A 270 -3.09 -15.91 -25.63
N ASN A 271 -3.70 -17.03 -26.03
CA ASN A 271 -4.79 -17.64 -25.27
C ASN A 271 -4.27 -18.27 -23.97
N GLU A 272 -3.12 -18.96 -24.01
CA GLU A 272 -2.43 -19.48 -22.81
C GLU A 272 -2.03 -18.35 -21.83
N ARG A 273 -1.54 -17.21 -22.34
CA ARG A 273 -1.26 -16.03 -21.49
C ARG A 273 -2.52 -15.46 -20.85
N LEU A 274 -3.64 -15.48 -21.56
CA LEU A 274 -4.93 -15.03 -21.02
C LEU A 274 -5.43 -16.00 -19.94
N ASP A 275 -5.33 -17.31 -20.16
CA ASP A 275 -5.68 -18.34 -19.18
C ASP A 275 -4.79 -18.26 -17.94
N HIS A 276 -3.49 -17.99 -18.12
CA HIS A 276 -2.57 -17.77 -17.01
C HIS A 276 -2.93 -16.52 -16.20
N LEU A 277 -3.27 -15.40 -16.85
CA LEU A 277 -3.77 -14.20 -16.19
C LEU A 277 -5.06 -14.45 -15.42
N ILE A 278 -6.00 -15.21 -15.99
CA ILE A 278 -7.23 -15.63 -15.31
C ILE A 278 -6.89 -16.45 -14.07
N SER A 279 -5.96 -17.41 -14.18
CA SER A 279 -5.51 -18.24 -13.06
C SER A 279 -4.85 -17.42 -11.93
N ILE A 280 -4.02 -16.43 -12.26
CA ILE A 280 -3.43 -15.52 -11.27
C ILE A 280 -4.52 -14.74 -10.53
N ILE A 281 -5.50 -14.19 -11.26
CA ILE A 281 -6.61 -13.43 -10.66
C ILE A 281 -7.46 -14.33 -9.76
N GLU A 282 -7.74 -15.56 -10.17
CA GLU A 282 -8.50 -16.54 -9.38
C GLU A 282 -7.72 -16.97 -8.12
N HIS A 283 -6.40 -17.13 -8.22
CA HIS A 283 -5.54 -17.41 -7.07
C HIS A 283 -5.51 -16.23 -6.09
N GLN A 284 -5.32 -15.00 -6.57
CA GLN A 284 -5.36 -13.78 -5.75
C GLN A 284 -6.72 -13.60 -5.07
N ALA A 285 -7.82 -13.85 -5.77
CA ALA A 285 -9.15 -13.79 -5.18
C ALA A 285 -9.33 -14.81 -4.04
N THR A 286 -8.76 -16.01 -4.20
CA THR A 286 -8.78 -17.05 -3.15
C THR A 286 -7.93 -16.65 -1.94
N GLN A 287 -6.76 -16.05 -2.15
CA GLN A 287 -5.91 -15.55 -1.05
C GLN A 287 -6.61 -14.44 -0.27
N ILE A 288 -7.27 -13.49 -0.95
CA ILE A 288 -8.04 -12.43 -0.31
C ILE A 288 -9.17 -13.03 0.54
N ASP A 289 -9.89 -14.02 0.01
CA ASP A 289 -10.97 -14.68 0.76
C ASP A 289 -10.40 -15.42 2.00
N LEU A 290 -9.20 -16.01 1.94
CA LEU A 290 -8.52 -16.62 3.10
C LEU A 290 -8.10 -15.58 4.15
N ILE A 291 -7.48 -14.47 3.74
CA ILE A 291 -7.07 -13.38 4.64
C ILE A 291 -8.29 -12.79 5.36
N GLN A 292 -9.41 -12.63 4.66
CA GLN A 292 -10.66 -12.16 5.28
C GLN A 292 -11.19 -13.14 6.34
N ILE A 293 -11.10 -14.45 6.09
CA ILE A 293 -11.48 -15.48 7.08
C ILE A 293 -10.54 -15.43 8.30
N GLU A 294 -9.23 -15.27 8.09
CA GLU A 294 -8.25 -15.17 9.18
C GLU A 294 -8.46 -13.90 10.01
N HIS A 295 -8.68 -12.75 9.36
CA HIS A 295 -9.00 -11.51 10.05
C HIS A 295 -10.29 -11.63 10.86
N GLN A 296 -11.34 -12.20 10.27
CA GLN A 296 -12.60 -12.44 10.98
C GLN A 296 -12.40 -13.34 12.21
N LYS A 297 -11.59 -14.40 12.07
CA LYS A 297 -11.26 -15.31 13.17
C LYS A 297 -10.45 -14.61 14.27
N ALA A 298 -9.50 -13.75 13.91
CA ALA A 298 -8.71 -12.97 14.86
C ALA A 298 -9.59 -11.96 15.61
N ASP A 299 -10.51 -11.28 14.91
CA ASP A 299 -11.48 -10.39 15.53
C ASP A 299 -12.42 -11.14 16.49
N GLU A 300 -12.91 -12.32 16.09
CA GLU A 300 -13.70 -13.20 16.95
C GLU A 300 -12.91 -13.61 18.21
N GLN A 301 -11.61 -13.92 18.09
CA GLN A 301 -10.74 -14.21 19.23
C GLN A 301 -10.54 -13.01 20.15
N TYR A 302 -10.29 -11.81 19.61
CA TYR A 302 -10.16 -10.59 20.42
C TYR A 302 -11.46 -10.24 21.13
N GLN A 303 -12.60 -10.35 20.44
CA GLN A 303 -13.90 -10.15 21.07
C GLN A 303 -14.16 -11.17 22.18
N GLN A 304 -13.76 -12.43 21.99
CA GLN A 304 -13.84 -13.45 23.02
C GLN A 304 -12.98 -13.08 24.25
N GLN A 305 -11.72 -12.69 24.05
CA GLN A 305 -10.83 -12.26 25.14
C GLN A 305 -11.37 -11.04 25.90
N ILE A 306 -11.88 -10.04 25.18
CA ILE A 306 -12.51 -8.87 25.81
C ILE A 306 -13.73 -9.30 26.62
N GLY A 307 -14.56 -10.21 26.11
CA GLY A 307 -15.71 -10.76 26.82
C GLY A 307 -15.32 -11.54 28.08
N GLU A 308 -14.24 -12.33 28.03
CA GLU A 308 -13.69 -13.06 29.18
C GLU A 308 -13.15 -12.10 30.24
N LEU A 309 -12.39 -11.06 29.85
CA LEU A 309 -11.89 -10.03 30.74
C LEU A 309 -13.03 -9.23 31.41
N GLN A 310 -14.06 -8.86 30.64
CA GLN A 310 -15.24 -8.18 31.17
C GLN A 310 -16.01 -9.07 32.16
N SER A 311 -16.12 -10.37 31.87
CA SER A 311 -16.77 -11.34 32.75
C SER A 311 -15.97 -11.56 34.03
N SER A 312 -14.64 -11.63 33.96
CA SER A 312 -13.75 -11.73 35.11
C SER A 312 -13.82 -10.48 36.01
N LEU A 313 -13.88 -9.29 35.40
CA LEU A 313 -14.07 -8.03 36.13
C LEU A 313 -15.43 -8.01 36.85
N LEU A 314 -16.51 -8.42 36.18
CA LEU A 314 -17.84 -8.52 36.78
C LEU A 314 -17.90 -9.54 37.92
N ALA A 315 -17.24 -10.70 37.76
CA ALA A 315 -17.14 -11.71 38.80
C ALA A 315 -16.40 -11.18 40.04
N SER A 316 -15.25 -10.55 39.83
CA SER A 316 -14.45 -9.92 40.91
C SER A 316 -15.24 -8.83 41.63
N GLN A 317 -16.02 -8.03 40.89
CA GLN A 317 -16.89 -7.00 41.47
C GLN A 317 -18.03 -7.59 42.29
N SER A 318 -18.67 -8.66 41.80
CA SER A 318 -19.71 -9.39 42.53
C SER A 318 -19.16 -10.06 43.79
N GLU A 319 -17.94 -10.58 43.76
CA GLU A 319 -17.28 -11.19 44.92
C GLU A 319 -16.99 -10.16 46.00
N LEU A 320 -16.44 -8.99 45.64
CA LEU A 320 -16.29 -7.84 46.54
C LEU A 320 -17.62 -7.39 47.16
N ASP A 321 -18.70 -7.38 46.38
CA ASP A 321 -20.04 -7.02 46.89
C ASP A 321 -20.62 -8.10 47.82
N MET A 322 -20.38 -9.38 47.56
CA MET A 322 -20.75 -10.46 48.47
C MET A 322 -19.94 -10.41 49.77
N GLU A 323 -18.65 -10.16 49.70
CA GLU A 323 -17.78 -10.04 50.86
C GLU A 323 -18.20 -8.86 51.75
N ARG A 324 -18.55 -7.72 51.12
CA ARG A 324 -19.19 -6.58 51.81
C ARG A 324 -20.52 -6.98 52.48
N GLN A 325 -21.37 -7.77 51.82
CA GLN A 325 -22.64 -8.22 52.39
C GLN A 325 -22.46 -9.24 53.52
N GLN A 326 -21.49 -10.15 53.43
CA GLN A 326 -21.16 -11.09 54.50
C GLN A 326 -20.65 -10.36 55.73
N HIS A 327 -19.81 -9.33 55.55
CA HIS A 327 -19.40 -8.45 56.64
C HIS A 327 -20.59 -7.74 57.31
N ILE A 328 -21.60 -7.34 56.54
CA ILE A 328 -22.83 -6.72 57.08
C ILE A 328 -23.68 -7.73 57.87
N LEU A 329 -23.73 -9.00 57.44
CA LEU A 329 -24.56 -10.04 58.08
C LEU A 329 -23.90 -10.68 59.31
N ALA A 330 -22.58 -10.74 59.37
CA ALA A 330 -21.84 -11.37 60.47
C ALA A 330 -21.95 -10.60 61.80
N ASP A 331 -22.18 -9.29 61.79
CA ASP A 331 -22.50 -8.53 63.01
C ASP A 331 -23.38 -7.28 62.74
N PRO A 332 -24.72 -7.44 62.69
CA PRO A 332 -25.66 -6.35 62.45
C PRO A 332 -25.69 -5.29 63.55
N SER A 333 -25.07 -5.58 64.72
CA SER A 333 -25.09 -4.70 65.89
C SER A 333 -23.89 -3.76 65.99
N SER A 334 -22.86 -3.98 65.16
CA SER A 334 -21.66 -3.15 65.09
C SER A 334 -21.84 -1.84 64.29
N PHE A 335 -22.92 -1.72 63.49
CA PHE A 335 -23.11 -0.60 62.56
C PHE A 335 -23.61 0.73 63.18
N SER A 336 -23.53 0.86 64.51
CA SER A 336 -23.68 2.17 65.17
C SER A 336 -22.34 2.81 65.55
N ALA A 337 -21.22 2.17 65.22
CA ALA A 337 -19.90 2.78 65.22
C ALA A 337 -19.33 2.71 63.79
N THR A 338 -19.53 3.77 63.01
CA THR A 338 -18.87 4.02 61.72
C THR A 338 -17.37 4.38 61.86
N GLU A 339 -16.75 3.97 62.96
CA GLU A 339 -15.39 4.29 63.40
C GLU A 339 -14.94 2.98 64.08
N ASP A 340 -14.20 2.07 63.49
CA ASP A 340 -12.83 2.24 63.04
C ASP A 340 -12.49 1.04 62.12
N ILE A 341 -12.66 1.18 60.79
CA ILE A 341 -11.74 0.42 59.93
C ILE A 341 -10.39 1.02 60.25
N SER A 342 -9.55 0.25 60.94
CA SER A 342 -8.25 0.74 61.44
C SER A 342 -7.58 1.51 60.30
N PRO A 343 -7.25 2.80 60.48
CA PRO A 343 -6.61 3.60 59.44
C PRO A 343 -5.41 2.90 58.80
N ALA A 344 -4.75 2.00 59.55
CA ALA A 344 -3.67 1.14 59.08
C ALA A 344 -4.07 0.21 57.91
N ILE A 345 -5.28 -0.36 57.90
CA ILE A 345 -5.75 -1.25 56.83
C ILE A 345 -6.05 -0.45 55.56
N ILE A 346 -6.70 0.72 55.72
CA ILE A 346 -6.95 1.64 54.59
C ILE A 346 -5.61 2.14 54.02
N GLU A 347 -4.66 2.50 54.89
CA GLU A 347 -3.32 2.93 54.51
C GLU A 347 -2.53 1.81 53.80
N GLU A 348 -2.67 0.55 54.23
CA GLU A 348 -2.04 -0.60 53.59
C GLU A 348 -2.61 -0.85 52.18
N TYR A 349 -3.94 -0.86 52.02
CA TYR A 349 -4.59 -1.00 50.71
C TYR A 349 -4.27 0.18 49.80
N GLN A 350 -4.27 1.40 50.32
CA GLN A 350 -3.90 2.59 49.56
C GLN A 350 -2.43 2.51 49.10
N THR A 351 -1.52 2.07 49.97
CA THR A 351 -0.10 1.87 49.62
C THR A 351 0.07 0.78 48.55
N LYS A 352 -0.75 -0.27 48.57
CA LYS A 352 -0.71 -1.36 47.57
C LYS A 352 -1.25 -0.87 46.22
N ILE A 353 -2.33 -0.09 46.22
CA ILE A 353 -2.89 0.57 45.02
C ILE A 353 -1.85 1.56 44.45
N ASP A 354 -1.26 2.41 45.29
CA ASP A 354 -0.28 3.40 44.85
C ASP A 354 0.98 2.73 44.26
N ARG A 355 1.43 1.59 44.81
CA ARG A 355 2.52 0.79 44.23
C ARG A 355 2.15 0.20 42.86
N LEU A 356 0.94 -0.34 42.71
CA LEU A 356 0.47 -0.90 41.45
C LEU A 356 0.31 0.20 40.38
N VAL A 357 -0.30 1.33 40.74
CA VAL A 357 -0.46 2.49 39.87
C VAL A 357 0.91 3.02 39.44
N LYS A 358 1.86 3.16 40.37
CA LYS A 358 3.23 3.60 40.05
C LYS A 358 3.93 2.64 39.10
N SER A 359 3.81 1.32 39.32
CA SER A 359 4.40 0.31 38.42
C SER A 359 3.76 0.31 37.03
N LEU A 360 2.45 0.55 36.92
CA LEU A 360 1.76 0.68 35.63
C LEU A 360 2.18 1.95 34.89
N ILE A 361 2.37 3.07 35.60
CA ILE A 361 2.87 4.31 35.01
C ILE A 361 4.31 4.12 34.50
N GLU A 362 5.21 3.55 35.30
CA GLU A 362 6.60 3.30 34.89
C GLU A 362 6.67 2.41 33.63
N LYS A 363 5.80 1.40 33.52
CA LYS A 363 5.72 0.53 32.33
C LYS A 363 5.13 1.24 31.11
N GLU A 364 4.13 2.11 31.28
CA GLU A 364 3.59 2.89 30.18
C GLU A 364 4.62 3.93 29.69
N ASP A 365 5.39 4.53 30.60
CA ASP A 365 6.49 5.44 30.27
C ASP A 365 7.60 4.71 29.47
N GLU A 366 7.97 3.49 29.87
CA GLU A 366 8.88 2.64 29.09
C GLU A 366 8.33 2.31 27.69
N ARG A 367 7.02 2.03 27.59
CA ARG A 367 6.36 1.75 26.31
C ARG A 367 6.32 2.98 25.41
N ILE A 368 6.06 4.17 25.98
CA ILE A 368 6.11 5.45 25.27
C ILE A 368 7.53 5.70 24.75
N LEU A 369 8.55 5.52 25.59
CA LEU A 369 9.95 5.69 25.22
C LEU A 369 10.37 4.76 24.07
N LEU A 370 9.95 3.49 24.12
CA LEU A 370 10.21 2.54 23.03
C LEU A 370 9.50 2.94 21.73
N ARG A 371 8.27 3.44 21.79
CA ARG A 371 7.57 3.97 20.60
C ARG A 371 8.25 5.20 20.02
N GLU A 372 8.71 6.13 20.86
CA GLU A 372 9.46 7.31 20.40
C GLU A 372 10.75 6.90 19.69
N ARG A 373 11.46 5.92 20.24
CA ARG A 373 12.69 5.39 19.64
C ARG A 373 12.43 4.66 18.32
N LEU A 374 11.32 3.92 18.22
CA LEU A 374 10.91 3.26 16.98
C LEU A 374 10.61 4.30 15.89
N ASN A 375 9.87 5.37 16.24
CA ASN A 375 9.58 6.48 15.32
C ASN A 375 10.84 7.22 14.86
N GLU A 376 11.84 7.38 15.75
CA GLU A 376 13.13 7.99 15.40
C GLU A 376 13.90 7.14 14.38
N ILE A 377 13.91 5.82 14.55
CA ILE A 377 14.55 4.89 13.62
C ILE A 377 13.79 4.84 12.27
N GLU A 378 12.45 4.84 12.28
CA GLU A 378 11.66 4.93 11.05
C GLU A 378 11.96 6.23 10.28
N LEU A 379 12.14 7.34 10.99
CA LEU A 379 12.50 8.62 10.40
C LEU A 379 13.92 8.59 9.80
N GLU A 380 14.88 7.95 10.48
CA GLU A 380 16.23 7.73 9.92
C GLU A 380 16.18 6.85 8.67
N LEU A 381 15.40 5.76 8.68
CA LEU A 381 15.22 4.90 7.51
C LEU A 381 14.63 5.64 6.32
N ARG A 382 13.61 6.49 6.53
CA ARG A 382 13.05 7.32 5.46
C ARG A 382 14.10 8.24 4.84
N LYS A 383 14.92 8.91 5.66
CA LYS A 383 16.01 9.77 5.14
C LYS A 383 17.00 8.98 4.30
N VAL A 384 17.42 7.80 4.77
CA VAL A 384 18.36 6.95 4.02
C VAL A 384 17.73 6.48 2.69
N LEU A 385 16.44 6.14 2.69
CA LEU A 385 15.69 5.80 1.48
C LEU A 385 15.57 6.98 0.50
N ASP A 386 15.29 8.19 0.99
CA ASP A 386 15.21 9.39 0.17
C ASP A 386 16.57 9.73 -0.45
N ASP A 387 17.65 9.63 0.32
CA ASP A 387 19.04 9.81 -0.16
C ASP A 387 19.41 8.75 -1.21
N GLN A 388 18.97 7.50 -1.04
CA GLN A 388 19.15 6.43 -2.03
C GLN A 388 18.37 6.70 -3.31
N ASN A 389 17.11 7.12 -3.21
CA ASN A 389 16.27 7.43 -4.37
C ASN A 389 16.86 8.60 -5.16
N SER A 390 17.36 9.64 -4.48
CA SER A 390 18.07 10.75 -5.09
C SER A 390 19.35 10.29 -5.82
N THR A 391 20.15 9.44 -5.17
CA THR A 391 21.38 8.87 -5.75
C THR A 391 21.06 7.99 -6.97
N PHE A 392 20.00 7.18 -6.89
CA PHE A 392 19.55 6.31 -7.97
C PHE A 392 19.05 7.13 -9.17
N LYS A 393 18.28 8.20 -8.93
CA LYS A 393 17.81 9.12 -9.98
C LYS A 393 18.98 9.81 -10.68
N LYS A 394 20.03 10.21 -9.93
CA LYS A 394 21.28 10.74 -10.52
C LYS A 394 21.98 9.69 -11.39
N TYR A 395 22.08 8.46 -10.91
CA TYR A 395 22.66 7.34 -11.67
C TYR A 395 21.88 7.08 -12.97
N GLU A 396 20.54 7.07 -12.92
CA GLU A 396 19.68 6.85 -14.08
C GLU A 396 19.89 7.94 -15.14
N LEU A 397 19.94 9.22 -14.73
CA LEU A 397 20.22 10.34 -15.64
C LEU A 397 21.58 10.22 -16.32
N LEU A 398 22.63 9.83 -15.59
CA LEU A 398 23.97 9.63 -16.17
C LEU A 398 24.02 8.43 -17.13
N VAL A 399 23.26 7.37 -16.87
CA VAL A 399 23.12 6.25 -17.82
C VAL A 399 22.41 6.71 -19.09
N GLN A 400 21.34 7.48 -18.97
CA GLN A 400 20.61 8.04 -20.12
C GLN A 400 21.50 8.98 -20.95
N GLU A 401 22.27 9.85 -20.31
CA GLU A 401 23.21 10.77 -20.96
C GLU A 401 24.31 10.01 -21.71
N ARG A 402 24.90 8.99 -21.07
CA ARG A 402 25.85 8.09 -21.73
C ARG A 402 25.23 7.42 -22.95
N ASP A 403 24.02 6.88 -22.82
CA ASP A 403 23.36 6.17 -23.92
C ASP A 403 23.01 7.09 -25.09
N LEU A 404 22.62 8.33 -24.81
CA LEU A 404 22.45 9.37 -25.83
C LEU A 404 23.76 9.68 -26.56
N LEU A 405 24.87 9.86 -25.84
CA LEU A 405 26.18 10.11 -26.44
C LEU A 405 26.66 8.92 -27.29
N VAL A 406 26.40 7.69 -26.84
CA VAL A 406 26.70 6.48 -27.61
C VAL A 406 25.84 6.40 -28.88
N GLN A 407 24.55 6.73 -28.80
CA GLN A 407 23.65 6.72 -29.97
C GLN A 407 23.98 7.81 -31.00
N GLN A 408 24.47 8.97 -30.56
CA GLN A 408 24.84 10.07 -31.44
C GLN A 408 26.15 9.82 -32.22
N GLN A 409 26.98 8.85 -31.82
CA GLN A 409 28.23 8.54 -32.52
C GLN A 409 27.99 7.74 -33.82
N LYS A 410 27.84 8.45 -34.95
CA LYS A 410 28.03 7.86 -36.30
C LYS A 410 29.50 7.71 -36.70
N PHE A 411 30.40 8.48 -36.08
CA PHE A 411 31.87 8.32 -36.13
C PHE A 411 32.46 8.84 -34.80
N PRO A 412 33.28 8.07 -34.07
CA PRO A 412 33.77 8.50 -32.76
C PRO A 412 34.79 9.64 -32.90
N SER A 413 34.46 10.80 -32.34
CA SER A 413 35.42 11.86 -32.04
C SER A 413 36.19 11.51 -30.77
N ILE A 414 37.47 11.88 -30.68
CA ILE A 414 38.28 11.72 -29.46
C ILE A 414 37.63 12.47 -28.28
N GLU A 415 36.99 13.62 -28.54
CA GLU A 415 36.29 14.41 -27.52
C GLU A 415 35.11 13.62 -26.93
N SER A 416 34.30 13.01 -27.78
CA SER A 416 33.14 12.22 -27.35
C SER A 416 33.52 10.89 -26.67
N GLN A 417 34.69 10.33 -26.98
CA GLN A 417 35.21 9.18 -26.23
C GLN A 417 35.63 9.58 -24.82
N ARG A 418 36.20 10.78 -24.66
CA ARG A 418 36.59 11.32 -23.36
C ARG A 418 35.38 11.63 -22.47
N GLU A 419 34.32 12.21 -23.02
CA GLU A 419 33.07 12.46 -22.29
C GLU A 419 32.41 11.15 -21.83
N ILE A 420 32.45 10.10 -22.65
CA ILE A 420 31.95 8.76 -22.25
C ILE A 420 32.80 8.15 -21.13
N GLU A 421 34.14 8.31 -21.17
CA GLU A 421 35.03 7.85 -20.10
C GLU A 421 34.79 8.63 -18.79
N GLU A 422 34.60 9.96 -18.86
CA GLU A 422 34.28 10.78 -17.68
C GLU A 422 32.92 10.39 -17.05
N LEU A 423 31.89 10.14 -17.87
CA LEU A 423 30.59 9.63 -17.37
C LEU A 423 30.70 8.22 -16.78
N GLN A 424 31.58 7.36 -17.33
CA GLN A 424 31.82 6.04 -16.77
C GLN A 424 32.50 6.11 -15.40
N ASP A 425 33.47 7.00 -15.22
CA ASP A 425 34.12 7.22 -13.93
C ASP A 425 33.12 7.76 -12.89
N GLU A 426 32.24 8.70 -13.27
CA GLU A 426 31.20 9.23 -12.37
C GLU A 426 30.14 8.16 -12.01
N LEU A 427 29.77 7.29 -12.95
CA LEU A 427 28.90 6.13 -12.69
C LEU A 427 29.54 5.11 -11.74
N ILE A 428 30.85 4.90 -11.83
CA ILE A 428 31.59 4.03 -10.92
C ILE A 428 31.60 4.63 -9.51
N GLU A 429 31.88 5.92 -9.38
CA GLU A 429 31.89 6.63 -8.09
C GLU A 429 30.51 6.58 -7.42
N LEU A 430 29.42 6.81 -8.17
CA LEU A 430 28.06 6.70 -7.63
C LEU A 430 27.69 5.27 -7.23
N LYS A 431 28.17 4.26 -7.97
CA LYS A 431 27.97 2.86 -7.61
C LYS A 431 28.70 2.50 -6.31
N GLU A 432 29.89 3.06 -6.10
CA GLU A 432 30.65 2.90 -4.86
C GLU A 432 30.01 3.62 -3.67
N ILE A 433 29.24 4.69 -3.88
CA ILE A 433 28.46 5.38 -2.83
C ILE A 433 27.16 4.63 -2.51
N TYR A 434 26.53 4.01 -3.51
CA TYR A 434 25.26 3.29 -3.35
C TYR A 434 25.41 1.99 -2.54
N ILE A 435 26.53 1.28 -2.68
CA ILE A 435 26.78 0.00 -1.99
C ILE A 435 26.85 0.14 -0.44
N PRO A 436 27.61 1.08 0.14
CA PRO A 436 27.65 1.34 1.59
C PRO A 436 26.30 1.66 2.20
N SER A 437 25.43 2.37 1.46
CA SER A 437 24.09 2.75 1.93
C SER A 437 23.19 1.52 2.16
N ILE A 438 23.40 0.42 1.42
CA ILE A 438 22.66 -0.84 1.64
C ILE A 438 23.04 -1.48 2.99
N ASP A 439 24.30 -1.38 3.41
CA ASP A 439 24.75 -1.96 4.68
C ASP A 439 24.28 -1.12 5.89
N GLU A 440 24.16 0.20 5.73
CA GLU A 440 23.50 1.07 6.71
C GLU A 440 22.01 0.72 6.87
N ILE A 441 21.29 0.48 5.77
CA ILE A 441 19.89 -0.01 5.82
C ILE A 441 19.80 -1.36 6.53
N LYS A 442 20.71 -2.30 6.25
CA LYS A 442 20.74 -3.59 6.96
C LYS A 442 20.97 -3.40 8.46
N SER A 443 21.89 -2.53 8.85
CA SER A 443 22.17 -2.21 10.26
C SER A 443 20.96 -1.58 10.96
N LEU A 444 20.27 -0.63 10.31
CA LEU A 444 19.05 -0.02 10.83
C LEU A 444 17.92 -1.05 10.96
N LYS A 445 17.73 -1.91 9.94
CA LYS A 445 16.74 -3.00 9.98
C LYS A 445 17.02 -3.99 11.11
N GLN A 446 18.28 -4.32 11.37
CA GLN A 446 18.68 -5.15 12.50
C GLN A 446 18.39 -4.46 13.85
N THR A 447 18.55 -3.14 13.91
CA THR A 447 18.23 -2.35 15.12
C THR A 447 16.73 -2.30 15.38
N ILE A 448 15.90 -2.10 14.35
CA ILE A 448 14.42 -2.20 14.47
C ILE A 448 14.04 -3.57 15.00
N GLN A 449 14.59 -4.62 14.39
CA GLN A 449 14.31 -6.00 14.78
C GLN A 449 14.59 -6.25 16.27
N GLN A 450 15.75 -5.80 16.75
CA GLN A 450 16.12 -5.97 18.15
C GLN A 450 15.21 -5.19 19.09
N GLN A 451 14.70 -4.03 18.67
CA GLN A 451 13.76 -3.23 19.47
C GLN A 451 12.34 -3.82 19.47
N SER A 452 11.88 -4.39 18.36
CA SER A 452 10.60 -5.11 18.33
C SER A 452 10.65 -6.36 19.23
N GLU A 453 11.77 -7.08 19.24
CA GLU A 453 11.97 -8.24 20.13
C GLU A 453 11.93 -7.82 21.60
N ASN A 454 12.59 -6.72 21.97
CA ASN A 454 12.53 -6.18 23.33
C ASN A 454 11.10 -5.77 23.76
N LEU A 455 10.28 -5.24 22.83
CA LEU A 455 8.88 -4.90 23.09
C LEU A 455 8.02 -6.16 23.31
N THR A 456 8.24 -7.20 22.52
CA THR A 456 7.56 -8.49 22.67
C THR A 456 7.92 -9.15 24.00
N ASP A 457 9.21 -9.19 24.36
CA ASP A 457 9.69 -9.70 25.66
C ASP A 457 9.06 -8.93 26.84
N LEU A 458 8.89 -7.62 26.71
CA LEU A 458 8.26 -6.79 27.74
C LEU A 458 6.76 -7.12 27.89
N ASN A 459 6.07 -7.36 26.76
CA ASN A 459 4.67 -7.77 26.76
C ASN A 459 4.48 -9.18 27.37
N GLU A 460 5.35 -10.13 27.03
CA GLU A 460 5.33 -11.47 27.63
C GLU A 460 5.60 -11.42 29.14
N LYS A 461 6.58 -10.62 29.59
CA LYS A 461 6.82 -10.39 31.03
C LYS A 461 5.61 -9.77 31.72
N ASN A 462 4.87 -8.88 31.05
CA ASN A 462 3.64 -8.32 31.58
C ASN A 462 2.54 -9.38 31.71
N LEU A 463 2.39 -10.26 30.71
CA LEU A 463 1.43 -11.37 30.74
C LEU A 463 1.75 -12.35 31.88
N ILE A 464 3.03 -12.69 32.07
CA ILE A 464 3.49 -13.55 33.17
C ILE A 464 3.21 -12.87 34.51
N LEU A 465 3.53 -11.59 34.67
CA LEU A 465 3.26 -10.85 35.91
C LEU A 465 1.77 -10.77 36.23
N SER A 466 0.90 -10.57 35.24
CA SER A 466 -0.56 -10.64 35.44
C SER A 466 -1.00 -12.03 35.93
N SER A 467 -0.54 -13.10 35.27
CA SER A 467 -0.89 -14.47 35.67
C SER A 467 -0.36 -14.83 37.08
N GLN A 468 0.81 -14.32 37.46
CA GLN A 468 1.38 -14.52 38.79
C GLN A 468 0.59 -13.75 39.86
N LEU A 469 0.08 -12.55 39.52
CA LEU A 469 -0.78 -11.77 40.41
C LEU A 469 -2.10 -12.51 40.66
N ASP A 470 -2.69 -13.08 39.62
CA ASP A 470 -3.91 -13.88 39.72
C ASP A 470 -3.68 -15.12 40.58
N THR A 471 -2.56 -15.82 40.37
CA THR A 471 -2.19 -17.01 41.16
C THR A 471 -1.92 -16.66 42.64
N GLN A 472 -1.25 -15.54 42.92
CA GLN A 472 -1.03 -15.06 44.29
C GLN A 472 -2.34 -14.65 44.96
N ASN A 473 -3.25 -13.99 44.25
CA ASN A 473 -4.55 -13.63 44.79
C ASN A 473 -5.39 -14.88 45.11
N SER A 474 -5.37 -15.90 44.24
CA SER A 474 -6.04 -17.19 44.52
C SER A 474 -5.44 -17.92 45.73
N SER A 475 -4.10 -17.93 45.88
CA SER A 475 -3.43 -18.55 47.04
C SER A 475 -3.77 -17.84 48.35
N ILE A 476 -3.86 -16.51 48.38
CA ILE A 476 -4.22 -15.75 49.58
C ILE A 476 -5.67 -16.06 49.99
N ILE A 477 -6.58 -16.21 49.02
CA ILE A 477 -7.98 -16.59 49.27
C ILE A 477 -8.08 -18.01 49.85
N GLU A 478 -7.29 -18.96 49.33
CA GLU A 478 -7.24 -20.33 49.87
C GLU A 478 -6.68 -20.39 51.30
N ASP A 479 -5.60 -19.66 51.58
CA ASP A 479 -4.99 -19.60 52.92
C ASP A 479 -5.91 -18.92 53.95
N GLU A 480 -6.65 -17.86 53.58
CA GLU A 480 -7.67 -17.27 54.44
C GLU A 480 -8.87 -18.20 54.68
N HIS A 481 -9.26 -19.01 53.70
CA HIS A 481 -10.31 -20.01 53.86
C HIS A 481 -9.90 -21.15 54.79
N ILE A 482 -8.64 -21.60 54.70
CA ILE A 482 -8.08 -22.64 55.59
C ILE A 482 -7.97 -22.10 57.02
N SER A 483 -7.47 -20.87 57.20
CA SER A 483 -7.41 -20.22 58.51
C SER A 483 -8.81 -19.96 59.11
N LYS A 484 -9.78 -19.58 58.25
CA LYS A 484 -11.26 -19.64 58.42
C LYS A 484 -11.73 -20.93 59.09
N GLN A 485 -11.48 -22.05 58.41
CA GLN A 485 -11.95 -23.37 58.83
C GLN A 485 -11.25 -23.91 60.08
N GLU A 486 -9.96 -23.64 60.26
CA GLU A 486 -9.23 -24.09 61.46
C GLU A 486 -9.65 -23.33 62.71
N LEU A 487 -10.03 -22.05 62.59
CA LEU A 487 -10.56 -21.26 63.71
C LEU A 487 -11.97 -21.72 64.14
N GLU A 488 -12.83 -22.11 63.19
CA GLU A 488 -14.14 -22.70 63.48
C GLU A 488 -14.05 -24.14 64.02
N HIS A 489 -13.02 -24.90 63.62
CA HIS A 489 -12.84 -26.27 64.13
C HIS A 489 -12.24 -26.31 65.55
N CYS A 490 -11.54 -25.26 66.00
CA CYS A 490 -10.95 -25.19 67.35
C CYS A 490 -11.92 -24.73 68.46
N GLN A 491 -13.15 -24.30 68.14
CA GLN A 491 -14.14 -23.87 69.15
C GLN A 491 -15.12 -24.97 69.61
N SER A 492 -14.92 -26.22 69.19
CA SER A 492 -15.72 -27.34 69.68
C SER A 492 -14.87 -28.56 70.06
N LYS A 493 -14.23 -28.50 71.22
CA LYS A 493 -14.01 -29.64 72.14
C LYS A 493 -13.15 -29.20 73.33
N GLU A 494 -13.83 -28.92 74.42
CA GLU A 494 -13.27 -29.20 75.74
C GLU A 494 -13.11 -30.72 75.91
N SER A 495 -12.06 -31.08 76.66
CA SER A 495 -11.73 -32.38 77.25
C SER A 495 -11.48 -33.55 76.29
N ASP A 496 -10.22 -33.93 76.12
CA ASP A 496 -9.66 -35.02 76.93
C ASP A 496 -8.14 -35.15 76.71
N ASP A 497 -7.46 -35.50 77.79
CA ASP A 497 -6.03 -35.76 77.87
C ASP A 497 -5.59 -36.94 76.98
N ASN A 498 -4.26 -36.96 76.75
CA ASN A 498 -3.40 -38.11 76.54
C ASN A 498 -3.11 -38.66 75.12
N GLU A 499 -1.79 -38.66 74.85
CA GLU A 499 -0.98 -39.74 74.28
C GLU A 499 -0.43 -39.64 72.84
N CYS A 500 0.91 -39.80 72.81
CA CYS A 500 1.79 -40.38 71.79
C CYS A 500 2.09 -39.57 70.52
N ASN A 501 3.31 -39.06 70.33
CA ASN A 501 4.60 -39.72 70.01
C ASN A 501 4.63 -40.57 68.73
N THR A 502 5.74 -40.37 68.01
CA THR A 502 6.35 -41.13 66.89
C THR A 502 5.78 -40.91 65.49
N TRP A 503 6.46 -40.04 64.72
CA TRP A 503 7.01 -40.45 63.42
C TRP A 503 8.13 -39.51 62.93
N PHE A 504 9.36 -39.92 63.26
CA PHE A 504 10.61 -39.53 62.59
C PHE A 504 11.21 -40.83 62.02
N ASP A 505 12.01 -40.68 60.96
CA ASP A 505 12.90 -41.67 60.31
C ASP A 505 12.37 -42.39 59.06
N ALA A 506 12.59 -41.74 57.90
CA ALA A 506 13.04 -42.39 56.66
C ALA A 506 13.73 -41.36 55.74
N SER A 507 15.03 -41.14 55.92
CA SER A 507 15.87 -40.41 54.95
C SER A 507 16.32 -41.35 53.83
N PRO A 508 16.10 -41.02 52.54
CA PRO A 508 16.74 -41.74 51.44
C PRO A 508 18.20 -41.30 51.29
N ASN A 509 19.03 -42.28 50.95
CA ASN A 509 20.46 -42.16 50.70
C ASN A 509 20.74 -41.07 49.64
N ILE A 510 21.41 -40.00 50.06
CA ILE A 510 21.93 -38.94 49.18
C ILE A 510 23.14 -39.54 48.46
N MET A 511 22.97 -39.91 47.19
CA MET A 511 24.11 -39.99 46.27
C MET A 511 24.60 -38.56 46.01
N ASP A 512 25.92 -38.38 46.02
CA ASP A 512 26.58 -37.09 45.83
C ASP A 512 26.11 -36.42 44.54
N LYS A 513 25.50 -35.24 44.72
CA LYS A 513 24.93 -34.38 43.66
C LYS A 513 25.95 -34.02 42.58
N ASP A 514 27.23 -34.00 42.95
CA ASP A 514 28.33 -33.57 42.10
C ASP A 514 28.67 -34.59 40.99
N GLU A 515 28.36 -35.89 41.15
CA GLU A 515 28.59 -36.90 40.10
C GLU A 515 27.45 -36.94 39.06
N ILE A 516 26.22 -36.57 39.43
CA ILE A 516 25.08 -36.54 38.50
C ILE A 516 25.11 -35.28 37.63
N GLU A 517 25.53 -34.13 38.19
CA GLU A 517 25.65 -32.90 37.41
C GLU A 517 26.77 -33.00 36.35
N GLN A 518 27.92 -33.60 36.67
CA GLN A 518 29.02 -33.71 35.70
C GLN A 518 28.73 -34.65 34.52
N GLN A 519 27.84 -35.64 34.70
CA GLN A 519 27.49 -36.56 33.62
C GLN A 519 26.37 -36.02 32.71
N GLN A 520 25.47 -35.17 33.24
CA GLN A 520 24.44 -34.49 32.44
C GLN A 520 25.00 -33.35 31.57
N PHE A 521 26.04 -32.63 32.02
CA PHE A 521 26.67 -31.59 31.21
C PHE A 521 27.42 -32.15 30.00
N HIS A 522 28.02 -33.35 30.11
CA HIS A 522 28.80 -33.92 29.01
C HIS A 522 27.91 -34.40 27.84
N ASP A 523 26.72 -34.91 28.13
CA ASP A 523 25.77 -35.34 27.09
C ASP A 523 25.12 -34.15 26.36
N VAL A 524 24.94 -33.00 27.03
CA VAL A 524 24.44 -31.76 26.42
C VAL A 524 25.49 -31.15 25.48
N ASP A 525 26.76 -31.11 25.90
CA ASP A 525 27.83 -30.59 25.04
C ASP A 525 28.00 -31.41 23.75
N ILE A 526 27.90 -32.74 23.84
CA ILE A 526 27.97 -33.63 22.67
C ILE A 526 26.77 -33.41 21.73
N GLN A 527 25.57 -33.15 22.26
CA GLN A 527 24.39 -32.85 21.44
C GLN A 527 24.46 -31.46 20.78
N CYS A 528 24.96 -30.44 21.49
CA CYS A 528 25.18 -29.11 20.93
C CYS A 528 26.24 -29.11 19.82
N GLU A 529 27.31 -29.91 19.96
CA GLU A 529 28.34 -30.06 18.94
C GLU A 529 27.80 -30.79 17.70
N LEU A 530 26.95 -31.81 17.89
CA LEU A 530 26.27 -32.51 16.79
C LEU A 530 25.31 -31.58 16.04
N ILE A 531 24.47 -30.81 16.74
CA ILE A 531 23.52 -29.86 16.12
C ILE A 531 24.25 -28.74 15.39
N SER A 532 25.32 -28.22 15.97
CA SER A 532 26.15 -27.18 15.33
C SER A 532 26.81 -27.72 14.06
N SER A 533 27.24 -28.98 14.05
CA SER A 533 27.79 -29.63 12.85
C SER A 533 26.74 -29.81 11.75
N THR A 534 25.53 -30.22 12.10
CA THR A 534 24.41 -30.39 11.14
C THR A 534 23.95 -29.06 10.56
N LEU A 535 23.83 -28.00 11.38
CA LEU A 535 23.48 -26.65 10.93
C LEU A 535 24.57 -26.05 10.03
N SER A 536 25.85 -26.29 10.36
CA SER A 536 26.97 -25.82 9.53
C SER A 536 27.02 -26.54 8.18
N GLU A 537 26.74 -27.84 8.14
CA GLU A 537 26.67 -28.62 6.91
C GLU A 537 25.48 -28.17 6.05
N GLN A 538 24.34 -27.88 6.67
CA GLN A 538 23.15 -27.33 5.99
C GLN A 538 23.42 -25.96 5.37
N LEU A 539 24.02 -25.03 6.13
CA LEU A 539 24.36 -23.70 5.63
C LEU A 539 25.33 -23.78 4.44
N THR A 540 26.24 -24.75 4.47
CA THR A 540 27.20 -24.99 3.38
C THR A 540 26.50 -25.53 2.13
N ASN A 541 25.53 -26.44 2.28
CA ASN A 541 24.75 -26.96 1.15
C ASN A 541 23.84 -25.90 0.53
N ASP A 542 23.16 -25.10 1.35
CA ASP A 542 22.30 -24.01 0.86
C ASP A 542 23.14 -22.94 0.11
N MET A 543 24.35 -22.64 0.60
CA MET A 543 25.29 -21.77 -0.11
C MET A 543 25.78 -22.36 -1.44
N ASN A 544 26.01 -23.68 -1.50
CA ASN A 544 26.45 -24.34 -2.74
C ASN A 544 25.35 -24.29 -3.81
N ILE A 545 24.09 -24.54 -3.43
CA ILE A 545 22.93 -24.46 -4.35
C ILE A 545 22.78 -23.03 -4.87
N GLN A 546 22.87 -22.03 -3.99
CA GLN A 546 22.80 -20.63 -4.40
C GLN A 546 23.93 -20.25 -5.36
N THR A 547 25.15 -20.72 -5.11
CA THR A 547 26.31 -20.45 -5.97
C THR A 547 26.15 -21.10 -7.35
N GLU A 548 25.54 -22.28 -7.44
CA GLU A 548 25.24 -22.95 -8.70
C GLU A 548 24.17 -22.21 -9.50
N ILE A 549 23.10 -21.74 -8.85
CA ILE A 549 22.05 -20.92 -9.45
C ILE A 549 22.64 -19.61 -10.00
N ASP A 550 23.45 -18.91 -9.20
CA ASP A 550 24.06 -17.63 -9.59
C ASP A 550 25.02 -17.82 -10.78
N SER A 551 25.75 -18.94 -10.82
CA SER A 551 26.62 -19.30 -11.95
C SER A 551 25.82 -19.55 -13.23
N ASP A 552 24.72 -20.29 -13.17
CA ASP A 552 23.88 -20.59 -14.34
C ASP A 552 23.18 -19.32 -14.87
N ILE A 553 22.65 -18.48 -13.98
CA ILE A 553 22.08 -17.17 -14.34
C ILE A 553 23.11 -16.31 -15.06
N GLN A 554 24.35 -16.26 -14.55
CA GLN A 554 25.41 -15.45 -15.15
C GLN A 554 25.85 -16.01 -16.51
N GLN A 555 25.91 -17.33 -16.66
CA GLN A 555 26.21 -17.97 -17.95
C GLN A 555 25.14 -17.65 -19.00
N ARG A 556 23.86 -17.70 -18.63
CA ARG A 556 22.73 -17.37 -19.50
C ARG A 556 22.68 -15.89 -19.86
N LYS A 557 22.98 -15.00 -18.91
CA LYS A 557 23.14 -13.56 -19.16
C LYS A 557 24.21 -13.29 -20.21
N ASN A 558 25.36 -13.97 -20.12
CA ASN A 558 26.42 -13.87 -21.11
C ASN A 558 25.98 -14.37 -22.49
N LYS A 559 25.20 -15.47 -22.54
CA LYS A 559 24.66 -16.04 -23.80
C LYS A 559 23.64 -15.11 -24.46
N ILE A 560 22.74 -14.49 -23.70
CA ILE A 560 21.82 -13.44 -24.19
C ILE A 560 22.61 -12.24 -24.73
N GLN A 561 23.62 -11.78 -23.99
CA GLN A 561 24.47 -10.68 -24.46
C GLN A 561 25.21 -11.04 -25.75
N GLN A 562 25.68 -12.27 -25.88
CA GLN A 562 26.30 -12.76 -27.11
C GLN A 562 25.28 -12.77 -28.28
N ILE A 563 24.06 -13.24 -28.06
CA ILE A 563 22.98 -13.19 -29.06
C ILE A 563 22.70 -11.75 -29.49
N ILE A 564 22.71 -10.79 -28.57
CA ILE A 564 22.53 -9.36 -28.91
C ILE A 564 23.71 -8.84 -29.74
N LEU A 565 24.95 -9.20 -29.37
CA LEU A 565 26.17 -8.77 -30.04
C LEU A 565 26.38 -9.41 -31.42
N GLU A 566 25.81 -10.59 -31.68
CA GLU A 566 25.86 -11.26 -32.99
C GLU A 566 24.95 -10.56 -34.03
N TYR A 567 24.02 -9.71 -33.57
CA TYR A 567 23.06 -9.02 -34.44
C TYR A 567 23.03 -7.48 -34.26
N PRO A 568 24.19 -6.78 -34.32
CA PRO A 568 24.27 -5.35 -34.01
C PRO A 568 23.58 -4.46 -35.05
N ASN A 569 23.34 -4.99 -36.26
CA ASN A 569 22.76 -4.25 -37.39
C ASN A 569 21.25 -4.47 -37.59
N LEU A 570 20.56 -5.21 -36.70
CA LEU A 570 19.10 -5.41 -36.81
C LEU A 570 18.31 -4.10 -36.66
N ILE A 571 18.88 -3.08 -36.01
CA ILE A 571 18.25 -1.79 -35.75
C ILE A 571 18.59 -0.75 -36.84
N SER A 572 19.66 -0.98 -37.62
CA SER A 572 20.06 -0.07 -38.71
C SER A 572 19.43 -0.52 -40.03
N ILE A 573 18.16 -0.19 -40.22
CA ILE A 573 17.43 -0.47 -41.46
C ILE A 573 17.92 0.49 -42.55
N SER A 574 19.04 0.17 -43.19
CA SER A 574 19.36 0.73 -44.51
C SER A 574 18.47 0.06 -45.56
N ASN A 575 17.89 0.84 -46.48
CA ASN A 575 16.85 0.49 -47.46
C ASN A 575 17.12 -0.70 -48.42
N GLU A 576 18.20 -1.46 -48.28
CA GLU A 576 18.51 -2.59 -49.16
C GLU A 576 18.05 -3.91 -48.53
N ASN A 577 16.99 -4.47 -49.14
CA ASN A 577 16.47 -5.84 -48.99
C ASN A 577 15.76 -6.19 -47.66
N ILE A 578 14.57 -5.59 -47.47
CA ILE A 578 13.65 -5.80 -46.34
C ILE A 578 13.38 -7.29 -46.03
N PHE A 579 13.29 -8.14 -47.06
CA PHE A 579 13.03 -9.58 -46.88
C PHE A 579 14.20 -10.33 -46.24
N GLU A 580 15.43 -9.96 -46.57
CA GLU A 580 16.64 -10.59 -46.02
C GLU A 580 16.89 -10.15 -44.57
N ASN A 581 16.39 -8.96 -44.20
CA ASN A 581 16.38 -8.47 -42.83
C ASN A 581 15.28 -9.15 -41.99
N LEU A 582 14.12 -9.45 -42.58
CA LEU A 582 13.05 -10.21 -41.92
C LEU A 582 13.51 -11.63 -41.52
N ASP A 583 14.23 -12.34 -42.38
CA ASP A 583 14.75 -13.68 -42.04
C ASP A 583 15.78 -13.62 -40.89
N LYS A 584 16.60 -12.56 -40.84
CA LYS A 584 17.56 -12.32 -39.75
C LYS A 584 16.85 -11.94 -38.43
N ILE A 585 15.81 -11.12 -38.50
CA ILE A 585 14.95 -10.78 -37.35
C ILE A 585 14.29 -12.05 -36.82
N MET A 586 13.72 -12.88 -37.69
CA MET A 586 13.08 -14.14 -37.30
C MET A 586 14.08 -15.13 -36.69
N SER A 587 15.30 -15.23 -37.24
CA SER A 587 16.37 -16.04 -36.65
C SER A 587 16.77 -15.55 -35.26
N PHE A 588 16.86 -14.23 -35.06
CA PHE A 588 17.17 -13.63 -33.77
C PHE A 588 16.06 -13.87 -32.75
N ILE A 589 14.80 -13.67 -33.13
CA ILE A 589 13.63 -13.96 -32.28
C ILE A 589 13.62 -15.43 -31.88
N ASN A 590 13.82 -16.36 -32.83
CA ASN A 590 13.87 -17.79 -32.53
C ASN A 590 15.03 -18.14 -31.58
N SER A 591 16.20 -17.49 -31.73
CA SER A 591 17.33 -17.71 -30.83
C SER A 591 17.04 -17.23 -29.41
N LEU A 592 16.40 -16.06 -29.26
CA LEU A 592 15.98 -15.56 -27.95
C LEU A 592 14.88 -16.44 -27.33
N GLN A 593 13.89 -16.87 -28.11
CA GLN A 593 12.83 -17.74 -27.63
C GLN A 593 13.35 -19.09 -27.15
N ASN A 594 14.33 -19.67 -27.85
CA ASN A 594 14.97 -20.91 -27.40
C ASN A 594 15.74 -20.72 -26.09
N GLU A 595 16.46 -19.59 -25.93
CA GLU A 595 17.16 -19.28 -24.68
C GLU A 595 16.19 -19.07 -23.51
N ILE A 596 15.07 -18.38 -23.74
CA ILE A 596 14.01 -18.19 -22.73
C ILE A 596 13.42 -19.55 -22.30
N LYS A 597 13.13 -20.44 -23.25
CA LYS A 597 12.65 -21.80 -22.94
C LYS A 597 13.66 -22.61 -22.14
N GLU A 598 14.95 -22.50 -22.46
CA GLU A 598 16.01 -23.13 -21.67
C GLU A 598 16.06 -22.55 -20.24
N ILE A 599 15.79 -21.25 -20.05
CA ILE A 599 15.76 -20.57 -18.74
C ILE A 599 14.58 -21.07 -17.91
N GLU A 600 13.40 -21.14 -18.51
CA GLU A 600 12.19 -21.67 -17.87
C GLU A 600 12.39 -23.12 -17.43
N SER A 601 12.99 -23.95 -18.29
CA SER A 601 13.29 -25.35 -17.96
C SER A 601 14.30 -25.50 -16.81
N SER A 602 15.31 -24.63 -16.69
CA SER A 602 16.22 -24.69 -15.54
C SER A 602 15.57 -24.21 -14.26
N PHE A 603 14.78 -23.13 -14.30
CA PHE A 603 14.04 -22.66 -13.11
C PHE A 603 13.09 -23.72 -12.59
N GLU A 604 12.39 -24.43 -13.48
CA GLU A 604 11.52 -25.53 -13.09
C GLU A 604 12.32 -26.70 -12.51
N THR A 605 13.52 -26.99 -13.04
CA THR A 605 14.42 -28.00 -12.46
C THR A 605 14.86 -27.62 -11.03
N TYR A 606 15.26 -26.35 -10.81
CA TYR A 606 15.65 -25.86 -9.49
C TYR A 606 14.49 -25.84 -8.50
N ARG A 607 13.29 -25.43 -8.93
CA ARG A 607 12.08 -25.49 -8.12
C ARG A 607 11.80 -26.91 -7.65
N ASN A 608 11.83 -27.87 -8.58
CA ASN A 608 11.64 -29.29 -8.27
C ASN A 608 12.73 -29.83 -7.34
N GLN A 609 13.98 -29.39 -7.47
CA GLN A 609 15.06 -29.78 -6.57
C GLN A 609 14.83 -29.27 -5.15
N ILE A 610 14.50 -27.99 -4.98
CA ILE A 610 14.19 -27.38 -3.67
C ILE A 610 12.99 -28.08 -3.01
N GLU A 611 11.96 -28.39 -3.80
CA GLU A 611 10.76 -29.07 -3.29
C GLU A 611 11.06 -30.52 -2.88
N ASN A 612 11.85 -31.26 -3.65
CA ASN A 612 12.29 -32.61 -3.30
C ASN A 612 13.17 -32.62 -2.03
N GLU A 613 14.07 -31.64 -1.88
CA GLU A 613 14.88 -31.51 -0.65
C GLU A 613 14.02 -31.14 0.57
N ARG A 614 13.01 -30.28 0.40
CA ARG A 614 12.04 -29.96 1.45
C ARG A 614 11.22 -31.19 1.86
N LEU A 615 10.77 -31.98 0.89
CA LEU A 615 10.04 -33.22 1.14
C LEU A 615 10.90 -34.26 1.86
N ALA A 616 12.14 -34.46 1.40
CA ALA A 616 13.11 -35.36 2.06
C ALA A 616 13.37 -34.94 3.52
N LYS A 617 13.55 -33.64 3.78
CA LYS A 617 13.72 -33.11 5.15
C LYS A 617 12.48 -33.30 6.02
N MET A 618 11.28 -33.11 5.47
CA MET A 618 10.04 -33.41 6.20
C MET A 618 9.91 -34.90 6.53
N GLU A 619 10.35 -35.78 5.64
CA GLU A 619 10.32 -37.23 5.85
C GLU A 619 11.36 -37.68 6.89
N GLU A 620 12.55 -37.05 6.87
CA GLU A 620 13.59 -37.23 7.89
C GLU A 620 13.11 -36.77 9.28
N LEU A 621 12.49 -35.57 9.38
CA LEU A 621 11.91 -35.05 10.61
C LEU A 621 10.81 -35.97 11.17
N LYS A 622 9.92 -36.46 10.30
CA LYS A 622 8.90 -37.45 10.68
C LYS A 622 9.51 -38.77 11.18
N SER A 623 10.64 -39.19 10.60
CA SER A 623 11.35 -40.40 11.04
C SER A 623 12.00 -40.23 12.42
N HIS A 624 12.49 -39.03 12.73
CA HIS A 624 13.04 -38.69 14.05
C HIS A 624 11.96 -38.54 15.14
N GLU A 625 10.78 -38.04 14.78
CA GLU A 625 9.61 -37.94 15.67
C GLU A 625 9.15 -39.31 16.20
N THR A 626 9.33 -40.38 15.42
CA THR A 626 8.94 -41.74 15.83
C THR A 626 9.92 -42.43 16.78
N ASN A 627 11.12 -41.88 17.01
CA ASN A 627 12.20 -42.58 17.73
C ASN A 627 12.67 -41.96 19.05
N HIS A 628 12.12 -40.85 19.55
CA HIS A 628 12.61 -40.30 20.83
C HIS A 628 11.55 -39.60 21.70
N ALA A 629 11.09 -40.30 22.73
CA ALA A 629 10.30 -39.74 23.83
C ALA A 629 11.15 -38.97 24.87
N CYS A 630 12.40 -38.57 24.57
CA CYS A 630 13.31 -37.98 25.58
C CYS A 630 13.99 -36.66 25.18
N THR A 631 13.67 -36.05 24.04
CA THR A 631 14.25 -34.76 23.61
C THR A 631 13.17 -33.75 23.22
N GLN A 632 12.12 -33.67 24.04
CA GLN A 632 10.97 -32.78 23.81
C GLN A 632 11.31 -31.29 23.92
N THR A 633 12.36 -30.90 24.64
CA THR A 633 12.66 -29.49 24.91
C THR A 633 13.50 -28.79 23.84
N LEU A 634 14.33 -29.53 23.10
CA LEU A 634 15.20 -28.94 22.06
C LEU A 634 14.54 -28.90 20.68
N GLY A 635 13.69 -29.88 20.36
CA GLY A 635 12.92 -29.89 19.11
C GLY A 635 11.89 -28.76 19.04
N LEU A 636 11.32 -28.36 20.18
CA LEU A 636 10.40 -27.22 20.27
C LEU A 636 11.10 -25.89 19.96
N SER A 637 12.35 -25.69 20.40
CA SER A 637 13.08 -24.44 20.17
C SER A 637 13.38 -24.18 18.69
N ILE A 638 13.72 -25.23 17.92
CA ILE A 638 14.02 -25.09 16.47
C ILE A 638 12.72 -24.87 15.68
N VAL A 639 11.63 -25.56 16.07
CA VAL A 639 10.31 -25.35 15.48
C VAL A 639 9.78 -23.95 15.78
N GLU A 640 9.97 -23.44 17.01
CA GLU A 640 9.62 -22.07 17.39
C GLU A 640 10.44 -21.01 16.62
N GLU A 641 11.73 -21.24 16.39
CA GLU A 641 12.56 -20.32 15.60
C GLU A 641 12.12 -20.28 14.13
N HIS A 642 11.84 -21.44 13.53
CA HIS A 642 11.31 -21.51 12.17
C HIS A 642 9.90 -20.91 12.06
N GLN A 643 9.04 -21.12 13.06
CA GLN A 643 7.71 -20.54 13.13
C GLN A 643 7.78 -19.00 13.22
N LYS A 644 8.65 -18.44 14.07
CA LYS A 644 8.90 -16.99 14.15
C LYS A 644 9.40 -16.41 12.82
N LYS A 645 10.24 -17.16 12.09
CA LYS A 645 10.74 -16.73 10.77
C LYS A 645 9.64 -16.73 9.71
N ILE A 646 8.70 -17.68 9.79
CA ILE A 646 7.51 -17.72 8.93
C ILE A 646 6.58 -16.55 9.24
N GLU A 647 6.28 -16.30 10.52
CA GLU A 647 5.43 -15.19 10.97
C GLU A 647 6.00 -13.84 10.52
N LYS A 648 7.32 -13.66 10.63
CA LYS A 648 8.00 -12.46 10.15
C LYS A 648 7.89 -12.27 8.63
N LEU A 649 8.02 -13.34 7.85
CA LEU A 649 7.84 -13.26 6.40
C LEU A 649 6.39 -12.90 6.04
N GLN A 650 5.41 -13.45 6.76
CA GLN A 650 3.99 -13.13 6.59
C GLN A 650 3.68 -11.68 6.97
N GLU A 651 4.25 -11.15 8.04
CA GLU A 651 4.09 -9.74 8.43
C GLU A 651 4.70 -8.80 7.38
N THR A 652 5.87 -9.15 6.84
CA THR A 652 6.50 -8.36 5.77
C THR A 652 5.67 -8.38 4.49
N GLU A 653 5.10 -9.53 4.14
CA GLU A 653 4.19 -9.68 3.00
C GLU A 653 2.92 -8.84 3.18
N LEU A 654 2.33 -8.84 4.38
CA LEU A 654 1.14 -8.02 4.71
C LEU A 654 1.42 -6.52 4.58
N VAL A 655 2.60 -6.05 4.99
CA VAL A 655 3.01 -4.65 4.84
C VAL A 655 3.15 -4.28 3.36
N TYR A 656 3.75 -5.13 2.54
CA TYR A 656 3.84 -4.89 1.10
C TYR A 656 2.47 -4.90 0.41
N GLN A 657 1.55 -5.77 0.83
CA GLN A 657 0.18 -5.77 0.32
C GLN A 657 -0.55 -4.46 0.63
N HIS A 658 -0.49 -3.97 1.87
CA HIS A 658 -1.08 -2.68 2.25
C HIS A 658 -0.50 -1.51 1.46
N GLU A 659 0.82 -1.51 1.22
CA GLU A 659 1.47 -0.45 0.44
C GLU A 659 1.03 -0.47 -1.03
N ILE A 660 0.89 -1.65 -1.62
CA ILE A 660 0.37 -1.82 -2.99
C ILE A 660 -1.09 -1.34 -3.07
N GLU A 661 -1.93 -1.67 -2.09
CA GLU A 661 -3.33 -1.19 -2.04
C GLU A 661 -3.40 0.34 -1.93
N ARG A 662 -2.56 0.95 -1.08
CA ARG A 662 -2.47 2.41 -0.96
C ARG A 662 -2.11 3.07 -2.29
N LEU A 663 -1.10 2.54 -2.99
CA LEU A 663 -0.66 3.05 -4.29
C LEU A 663 -1.73 2.88 -5.39
N ILE A 664 -2.51 1.81 -5.36
CA ILE A 664 -3.65 1.61 -6.25
C ILE A 664 -4.74 2.65 -5.99
N GLU A 665 -5.05 2.93 -4.71
CA GLU A 665 -6.05 3.93 -4.34
C GLU A 665 -5.62 5.35 -4.76
N GLU A 666 -4.34 5.70 -4.54
CA GLU A 666 -3.77 6.98 -4.99
C GLU A 666 -3.83 7.14 -6.52
N ARG A 667 -3.51 6.08 -7.29
CA ARG A 667 -3.64 6.06 -8.75
C ARG A 667 -5.09 6.29 -9.19
N ASP A 668 -6.05 5.60 -8.58
CA ASP A 668 -7.46 5.70 -8.95
C ASP A 668 -8.02 7.09 -8.63
N GLN A 669 -7.65 7.67 -7.49
CA GLN A 669 -7.98 9.07 -7.16
C GLN A 669 -7.39 10.06 -8.18
N ALA A 670 -6.13 9.87 -8.59
CA ALA A 670 -5.51 10.71 -9.62
C ALA A 670 -6.23 10.59 -10.97
N GLN A 671 -6.67 9.39 -11.34
CA GLN A 671 -7.39 9.14 -12.59
C GLN A 671 -8.81 9.74 -12.59
N ASP A 672 -9.48 9.75 -11.45
CA ASP A 672 -10.76 10.45 -11.26
C ASP A 672 -10.60 11.98 -11.38
N LEU A 673 -9.56 12.54 -10.75
CA LEU A 673 -9.23 13.97 -10.87
C LEU A 673 -8.91 14.36 -12.33
N LEU A 674 -8.14 13.55 -13.04
CA LEU A 674 -7.83 13.76 -14.45
C LEU A 674 -9.10 13.70 -15.32
N SER A 675 -10.00 12.76 -15.04
CA SER A 675 -11.28 12.62 -15.74
C SER A 675 -12.19 13.82 -15.50
N GLN A 676 -12.24 14.32 -14.26
CA GLN A 676 -12.98 15.53 -13.91
C GLN A 676 -12.40 16.77 -14.60
N TRP A 677 -11.08 16.94 -14.59
CA TRP A 677 -10.42 18.06 -15.27
C TRP A 677 -10.71 18.06 -16.78
N LYS A 678 -10.62 16.90 -17.45
CA LYS A 678 -10.96 16.76 -18.88
C LYS A 678 -12.42 17.14 -19.16
N LYS A 679 -13.34 16.73 -18.28
CA LYS A 679 -14.76 17.09 -18.38
C LYS A 679 -14.98 18.59 -18.23
N ASP A 680 -14.33 19.23 -17.26
CA ASP A 680 -14.45 20.67 -17.01
C ASP A 680 -13.85 21.48 -18.17
N GLU A 681 -12.71 21.05 -18.72
CA GLU A 681 -12.09 21.74 -19.85
C GLU A 681 -12.89 21.58 -21.14
N THR A 682 -13.44 20.38 -21.39
CA THR A 682 -14.36 20.14 -22.51
C THR A 682 -15.61 21.02 -22.39
N LYS A 683 -16.13 21.17 -21.18
CA LYS A 683 -17.28 22.06 -20.91
C LYS A 683 -16.95 23.52 -21.19
N LYS A 684 -15.81 24.04 -20.71
CA LYS A 684 -15.37 25.42 -21.02
C LYS A 684 -15.23 25.65 -22.52
N MET A 685 -14.70 24.66 -23.24
CA MET A 685 -14.56 24.74 -24.70
C MET A 685 -15.91 24.80 -25.40
N ASN A 686 -16.85 23.94 -25.00
CA ASN A 686 -18.21 23.94 -25.54
C ASN A 686 -18.96 25.24 -25.22
N ASP A 687 -18.83 25.77 -23.99
CA ASP A 687 -19.43 27.05 -23.60
C ASP A 687 -18.84 28.22 -24.41
N PHE A 688 -17.54 28.17 -24.69
CA PHE A 688 -16.85 29.14 -25.55
C PHE A 688 -17.34 29.06 -27.00
N GLU A 689 -17.41 27.87 -27.58
CA GLU A 689 -17.90 27.63 -28.95
C GLU A 689 -19.36 28.09 -29.10
N ALA A 690 -20.24 27.71 -28.17
CA ALA A 690 -21.63 28.13 -28.15
C ALA A 690 -21.79 29.67 -28.09
N SER A 691 -20.94 30.36 -27.31
CA SER A 691 -20.96 31.84 -27.23
C SER A 691 -20.61 32.49 -28.57
N TYR A 692 -19.66 31.92 -29.31
CA TYR A 692 -19.22 32.45 -30.58
C TYR A 692 -20.17 32.11 -31.73
N GLU A 693 -20.74 30.90 -31.74
CA GLU A 693 -21.82 30.54 -32.67
C GLU A 693 -23.02 31.47 -32.54
N LEU A 694 -23.38 31.85 -31.30
CA LEU A 694 -24.45 32.81 -31.07
C LEU A 694 -24.13 34.17 -31.71
N LYS A 695 -22.91 34.69 -31.52
CA LYS A 695 -22.47 35.95 -32.13
C LYS A 695 -22.46 35.89 -33.66
N ILE A 696 -22.03 34.77 -34.25
CA ILE A 696 -22.08 34.58 -35.71
C ILE A 696 -23.53 34.62 -36.19
N ARG A 697 -24.44 33.92 -35.51
CA ARG A 697 -25.87 33.92 -35.85
C ARG A 697 -26.48 35.33 -35.77
N GLU A 698 -26.15 36.10 -34.74
CA GLU A 698 -26.59 37.50 -34.63
C GLU A 698 -26.10 38.36 -35.81
N ARG A 699 -24.86 38.15 -36.28
CA ARG A 699 -24.34 38.88 -37.46
C ARG A 699 -24.98 38.44 -38.76
N ASP A 700 -25.25 37.14 -38.91
CA ASP A 700 -25.94 36.60 -40.08
C ASP A 700 -27.38 37.13 -40.17
N GLU A 701 -28.06 37.31 -39.03
CA GLU A 701 -29.38 37.93 -38.98
C GLU A 701 -29.34 39.42 -39.37
N GLN A 702 -28.35 40.17 -38.87
CA GLN A 702 -28.14 41.58 -39.27
C GLN A 702 -27.84 41.72 -40.77
N LEU A 703 -27.01 40.84 -41.33
CA LEU A 703 -26.72 40.81 -42.77
C LEU A 703 -27.98 40.54 -43.59
N THR A 704 -28.82 39.62 -43.13
CA THR A 704 -30.09 39.29 -43.80
C THR A 704 -31.02 40.51 -43.82
N GLN A 705 -31.16 41.22 -42.69
CA GLN A 705 -31.98 42.42 -42.59
C GLN A 705 -31.50 43.56 -43.52
N LEU A 706 -30.18 43.79 -43.59
CA LEU A 706 -29.61 44.79 -44.49
C LEU A 706 -29.78 44.42 -45.97
N HIS A 707 -29.66 43.14 -46.30
CA HIS A 707 -29.88 42.66 -47.66
C HIS A 707 -31.33 42.86 -48.10
N GLU A 708 -32.30 42.57 -47.23
CA GLU A 708 -33.71 42.85 -47.49
C GLU A 708 -33.99 44.35 -47.68
N GLN A 709 -33.36 45.23 -46.89
CA GLN A 709 -33.49 46.68 -47.03
C GLN A 709 -32.91 47.19 -48.37
N LEU A 710 -31.74 46.68 -48.78
CA LEU A 710 -31.17 46.98 -50.09
C LEU A 710 -32.09 46.53 -51.22
N GLN A 711 -32.61 45.30 -51.13
CA GLN A 711 -33.50 44.76 -52.15
C GLN A 711 -34.81 45.57 -52.26
N GLN A 712 -35.35 46.05 -51.14
CA GLN A 712 -36.51 46.95 -51.14
C GLN A 712 -36.20 48.29 -51.84
N LEU A 713 -35.01 48.85 -51.62
CA LEU A 713 -34.58 50.09 -52.28
C LEU A 713 -34.39 49.90 -53.79
N GLU A 714 -33.73 48.82 -54.21
CA GLU A 714 -33.55 48.47 -55.61
C GLU A 714 -34.90 48.32 -56.33
N ASN A 715 -35.83 47.59 -55.72
CA ASN A 715 -37.18 47.39 -56.26
C ASN A 715 -38.00 48.70 -56.31
N SER A 716 -37.75 49.64 -55.40
CA SER A 716 -38.41 50.97 -55.41
C SER A 716 -37.85 51.90 -56.50
N SER A 717 -36.61 51.68 -56.94
CA SER A 717 -35.96 52.44 -58.02
C SER A 717 -36.44 52.02 -59.42
N SER A 718 -36.95 50.80 -59.58
CA SER A 718 -37.36 50.21 -60.85
C SER A 718 -38.84 50.46 -61.21
N LEU A 719 -39.37 51.66 -60.98
CA LEU A 719 -40.70 52.03 -61.48
C LEU A 719 -40.64 52.28 -63.00
N PRO A 720 -41.61 51.78 -63.79
CA PRO A 720 -41.56 51.83 -65.25
C PRO A 720 -41.77 53.27 -65.75
N VAL A 721 -40.72 53.86 -66.32
CA VAL A 721 -40.75 55.14 -67.01
C VAL A 721 -41.48 54.98 -68.34
N ASN A 722 -42.81 55.08 -68.31
CA ASN A 722 -43.62 55.21 -69.52
C ASN A 722 -43.70 56.69 -69.95
N SER A 723 -42.89 57.01 -70.97
CA SER A 723 -43.19 57.91 -72.10
C SER A 723 -43.92 59.25 -71.84
N VAL A 724 -43.16 60.37 -71.75
CA VAL A 724 -43.46 61.69 -72.38
C VAL A 724 -42.12 62.47 -72.51
N PRO A 725 -41.89 63.27 -73.57
CA PRO A 725 -40.54 63.60 -74.02
C PRO A 725 -40.03 64.98 -73.56
N SER A 726 -38.70 65.06 -73.59
CA SER A 726 -37.90 66.27 -73.84
C SER A 726 -37.73 67.28 -72.72
N GLN A 727 -36.44 67.43 -72.36
CA GLN A 727 -35.80 68.64 -71.86
C GLN A 727 -36.19 69.08 -70.44
N THR A 728 -35.53 68.46 -69.47
CA THR A 728 -34.79 69.14 -68.39
C THR A 728 -33.93 68.07 -67.72
N SER A 729 -32.63 68.32 -67.60
CA SER A 729 -31.71 67.50 -66.81
C SER A 729 -32.14 67.61 -65.34
N PHE A 730 -33.05 66.74 -64.93
CA PHE A 730 -33.36 66.54 -63.53
C PHE A 730 -32.24 65.66 -62.97
N ASP A 731 -31.41 66.26 -62.12
CA ASP A 731 -30.43 65.56 -61.30
C ASP A 731 -31.20 64.50 -60.50
N LEU A 732 -31.16 63.26 -60.99
CA LEU A 732 -31.66 62.10 -60.28
C LEU A 732 -30.90 62.02 -58.96
N ASP A 733 -31.68 61.94 -57.88
CA ASP A 733 -31.30 62.09 -56.48
C ASP A 733 -30.01 61.33 -56.13
N SER A 734 -28.89 62.08 -56.03
CA SER A 734 -27.64 61.61 -55.39
C SER A 734 -27.84 60.97 -54.00
N SER A 735 -29.02 61.17 -53.39
CA SER A 735 -29.45 60.61 -52.11
C SER A 735 -29.68 59.09 -52.15
N THR A 736 -30.24 58.51 -53.22
CA THR A 736 -30.48 57.05 -53.27
C THR A 736 -29.19 56.28 -53.49
N ASP A 737 -28.33 56.76 -54.38
CA ASP A 737 -27.02 56.16 -54.63
C ASP A 737 -26.12 56.26 -53.40
N SER A 738 -26.21 57.36 -52.63
CA SER A 738 -25.51 57.50 -51.35
C SER A 738 -26.00 56.48 -50.32
N ARG A 739 -27.30 56.19 -50.24
CA ARG A 739 -27.86 55.20 -49.30
C ARG A 739 -27.52 53.77 -49.68
N ILE A 740 -27.53 53.45 -50.98
CA ILE A 740 -27.08 52.13 -51.47
C ILE A 740 -25.60 51.91 -51.14
N SER A 741 -24.76 52.92 -51.37
CA SER A 741 -23.33 52.88 -51.03
C SER A 741 -23.10 52.74 -49.52
N GLU A 742 -23.92 53.41 -48.69
CA GLU A 742 -23.86 53.29 -47.23
C GLU A 742 -24.22 51.86 -46.76
N TYR A 743 -25.28 51.26 -47.30
CA TYR A 743 -25.65 49.88 -46.94
C TYR A 743 -24.64 48.85 -47.45
N GLN A 744 -24.06 49.04 -48.63
CA GLN A 744 -22.97 48.18 -49.14
C GLN A 744 -21.75 48.23 -48.19
N SER A 745 -21.38 49.43 -47.73
CA SER A 745 -20.30 49.61 -46.74
C SER A 745 -20.61 48.92 -45.40
N GLN A 746 -21.85 49.00 -44.92
CA GLN A 746 -22.27 48.30 -43.69
C GLN A 746 -22.22 46.77 -43.83
N ILE A 747 -22.64 46.23 -44.99
CA ILE A 747 -22.53 44.79 -45.29
C ILE A 747 -21.06 44.34 -45.32
N ASP A 748 -20.18 45.09 -45.99
CA ASP A 748 -18.76 44.76 -46.06
C ASP A 748 -18.07 44.78 -44.68
N ASN A 749 -18.49 45.67 -43.78
CA ASN A 749 -18.00 45.70 -42.41
C ASN A 749 -18.49 44.51 -41.59
N LEU A 750 -19.78 44.16 -41.69
CA LEU A 750 -20.34 42.99 -41.00
C LEU A 750 -19.72 41.68 -41.49
N LEU A 751 -19.47 41.53 -42.79
CA LEU A 751 -18.77 40.38 -43.36
C LEU A 751 -17.33 40.27 -42.82
N ARG A 752 -16.61 41.40 -42.71
CA ARG A 752 -15.26 41.41 -42.09
C ARG A 752 -15.29 41.02 -40.63
N GLU A 753 -16.23 41.55 -39.85
CA GLU A 753 -16.37 41.17 -38.44
C GLU A 753 -16.71 39.69 -38.27
N ARG A 754 -17.58 39.14 -39.14
CA ARG A 754 -17.91 37.72 -39.17
C ARG A 754 -16.69 36.84 -39.49
N ILE A 755 -15.91 37.21 -40.50
CA ILE A 755 -14.66 36.49 -40.85
C ILE A 755 -13.68 36.52 -39.68
N THR A 756 -13.51 37.70 -39.04
CA THR A 756 -12.63 37.85 -37.88
C THR A 756 -13.07 36.96 -36.71
N LEU A 757 -14.38 36.86 -36.44
CA LEU A 757 -14.90 35.96 -35.40
C LEU A 757 -14.64 34.49 -35.74
N MET A 758 -14.83 34.06 -36.98
CA MET A 758 -14.51 32.70 -37.42
C MET A 758 -13.00 32.39 -37.31
N GLU A 759 -12.15 33.36 -37.65
CA GLU A 759 -10.70 33.23 -37.48
C GLU A 759 -10.31 33.14 -36.01
N GLN A 760 -10.94 33.89 -35.11
CA GLN A 760 -10.71 33.77 -33.66
C GLN A 760 -11.18 32.43 -33.10
N ILE A 761 -12.30 31.88 -33.57
CA ILE A 761 -12.74 30.53 -33.22
C ILE A 761 -11.68 29.54 -33.68
N LYS A 762 -11.28 29.61 -34.95
CA LYS A 762 -10.25 28.74 -35.53
C LYS A 762 -8.92 28.86 -34.79
N GLU A 763 -8.51 30.07 -34.46
CA GLU A 763 -7.27 30.31 -33.74
C GLU A 763 -7.34 29.75 -32.33
N LYS A 764 -8.44 29.90 -31.59
CA LYS A 764 -8.55 29.36 -30.22
C LYS A 764 -8.87 27.87 -30.15
N THR A 765 -9.53 27.32 -31.15
CA THR A 765 -9.74 25.86 -31.29
C THR A 765 -8.49 25.14 -31.77
N PHE A 766 -7.70 25.76 -32.66
CA PHE A 766 -6.52 25.12 -33.24
C PHE A 766 -5.18 25.59 -32.66
N GLN A 767 -5.05 26.72 -31.96
CA GLN A 767 -3.78 27.10 -31.32
C GLN A 767 -3.35 26.19 -30.18
N PRO A 768 -4.23 25.65 -29.31
CA PRO A 768 -3.81 24.63 -28.34
C PRO A 768 -3.23 23.40 -29.04
N LEU A 769 -3.71 23.07 -30.25
CA LEU A 769 -3.17 22.00 -31.09
C LEU A 769 -1.88 22.41 -31.82
N LYS A 770 -1.70 23.69 -32.16
CA LYS A 770 -0.58 24.20 -32.97
C LYS A 770 0.64 24.66 -32.15
N ALA A 771 0.43 25.29 -30.99
CA ALA A 771 1.50 25.60 -30.03
C ALA A 771 2.16 24.32 -29.49
N ASN A 772 1.38 23.23 -29.47
CA ASN A 772 1.82 21.89 -29.13
C ASN A 772 2.47 21.14 -30.31
N VAL A 773 2.67 21.78 -31.47
CA VAL A 773 3.38 21.26 -32.66
C VAL A 773 4.60 22.12 -32.99
N ASP A 774 4.48 23.45 -32.91
CA ASP A 774 5.55 24.40 -33.27
C ASP A 774 6.68 24.50 -32.22
N THR A 775 6.45 24.10 -30.96
CA THR A 775 7.53 23.98 -29.95
C THR A 775 8.50 22.84 -30.21
N GLN A 776 8.15 21.84 -31.05
CA GLN A 776 9.11 20.82 -31.49
C GLN A 776 9.97 21.30 -32.66
N THR A 777 9.40 22.05 -33.59
CA THR A 777 10.09 22.38 -34.86
C THR A 777 11.21 23.40 -34.68
N ILE A 778 11.18 24.21 -33.62
CA ILE A 778 12.19 25.27 -33.37
C ILE A 778 13.44 24.72 -32.65
N LYS A 779 13.37 23.56 -32.00
CA LYS A 779 14.56 22.91 -31.42
C LYS A 779 15.40 22.13 -32.46
N ASP A 780 14.84 21.81 -33.62
CA ASP A 780 15.54 21.04 -34.67
C ASP A 780 16.34 21.90 -35.67
N THR A 781 16.34 23.24 -35.53
CA THR A 781 17.06 24.14 -36.45
C THR A 781 18.23 24.91 -35.85
N ASP A 782 18.49 24.80 -34.54
CA ASP A 782 19.65 25.43 -33.87
C ASP A 782 20.58 24.41 -33.16
N SER A 783 20.57 23.13 -33.58
CA SER A 783 21.55 22.10 -33.21
C SER A 783 22.28 21.55 -34.43
#